data_AF-A0A7W0JG68-F1
#
_entry.id   AF-A0A7W0JG68-F1
#
_cell.length_a   1.000
_cell.length_b   1.000
_cell.length_c   1.000
_cell.angle_alpha   90.00
_cell.angle_beta   90.00
_cell.angle_gamma   90.00
#
_symmetry.space_group_name_H-M   'P 1'
#
loop_
_entity.id
_entity.type
_entity.pdbx_description
1 polymer ?
#
loop_
_entity_poly.entity_id
_entity_poly.type
_entity_poly.pdbx_seq_one_letter_code
_entity_poly.pdbx_strand_id
1 'polypeptide(L)'
;MVWRPFYFGRIVVDPKNDQRLFKMGYSMIVSDDGGKSFANAAQGSHGDWHDIWINPTNPKHIVGGDDGGLWYSYDGGNKWWKANNLPVSQFYHVSTDDRDPYQVYGGLQDNSSWVGDQEYPGGITNNRWENLYGGDGFWAFSDPADSNYAYVEYQGGHIARVNRKTLEGRDIQPKSPTAEKLRWNWNAPIHLSPNDRGAIYIGAQYLFRSGDHGVTWDRISPDLTTNDPVRQRQEQSGGITVDNSAAEMNTTIYSISESPRAPGQIWVGTDDGKVQLTRDGGSHWADVTRNLKLPAGNWISWVEASRFDPAVAYVTVDRHTVGDMNPYVLRTADYGRNWQRLLGPGSGAVRGYAHVVKEDRVNSNILFVGTELGLFASLDRGRSWAQFKPTGYPDVAVRDLALQDREDDLVLATHGRGIWVVDDITPLRALDPATLDANAVLIPGRPIEQRIHGNGGWAEGAASYAGENPPSGASITYYQKARHVIGRMKLEVLDAAGKVVDEIPAAKRKGLNRVNWSMRTKPPTVPPAAALAAASAFGQRILPGHYTVRLTKSGEVTTAPLDVTLDKRATFTLADRQAQYAAAERVKGLFARMSRLVGEINAVRVGAEGVQGPPAIRADAEQISSKADDIRKELVATKEGGAITGEERLREHVDDIFGAINSVETRPTTYQLARVGTLDAQLAAVEARFAAFKSGDLARFNSQLEGAGLKPLTLANVQFDEEQARGGRVQTLARGLIGTRYYGSIAALEERGEKD
;
A
#
# COMPACT_ATOMS: atom_id res chain seq x y z
N MET A 1 -25.26 -36.48 -10.98
CA MET A 1 -25.61 -35.96 -9.65
C MET A 1 -25.39 -34.46 -9.68
N VAL A 2 -26.36 -33.65 -9.23
CA VAL A 2 -26.17 -32.19 -9.09
C VAL A 2 -25.69 -31.94 -7.67
N TRP A 3 -24.41 -31.60 -7.53
CA TRP A 3 -23.83 -31.20 -6.26
C TRP A 3 -24.29 -29.78 -5.92
N ARG A 4 -24.75 -29.53 -4.69
CA ARG A 4 -25.28 -28.23 -4.18
C ARG A 4 -26.16 -27.48 -5.20
N PRO A 5 -27.35 -27.99 -5.55
CA PRO A 5 -28.17 -27.46 -6.65
C PRO A 5 -28.66 -26.01 -6.46
N PHE A 6 -28.72 -25.51 -5.22
CA PHE A 6 -29.03 -24.10 -4.94
C PHE A 6 -27.88 -23.15 -5.32
N TYR A 7 -26.66 -23.67 -5.41
CA TYR A 7 -25.43 -22.95 -5.70
C TYR A 7 -24.98 -23.21 -7.16
N PHE A 8 -25.08 -24.46 -7.64
CA PHE A 8 -24.70 -24.87 -9.01
C PHE A 8 -25.89 -25.28 -9.88
N GLY A 9 -26.55 -24.30 -10.49
CA GLY A 9 -27.73 -24.52 -11.33
C GLY A 9 -27.55 -24.28 -12.83
N ARG A 10 -26.37 -23.81 -13.28
CA ARG A 10 -26.22 -23.22 -14.62
C ARG A 10 -25.73 -24.21 -15.68
N ILE A 11 -26.37 -24.18 -16.84
CA ILE A 11 -25.97 -24.86 -18.08
C ILE A 11 -25.85 -23.81 -19.18
N VAL A 12 -24.75 -23.85 -19.94
CA VAL A 12 -24.47 -22.93 -21.05
C VAL A 12 -24.22 -23.73 -22.32
N VAL A 13 -25.03 -23.49 -23.35
CA VAL A 13 -24.93 -24.18 -24.65
C VAL A 13 -24.00 -23.39 -25.58
N ASP A 14 -23.18 -24.08 -26.37
CA ASP A 14 -22.35 -23.45 -27.40
C ASP A 14 -23.26 -22.78 -28.46
N PRO A 15 -23.07 -21.48 -28.76
CA PRO A 15 -23.94 -20.73 -29.68
C PRO A 15 -23.89 -21.21 -31.14
N LYS A 16 -22.93 -22.07 -31.51
CA LYS A 16 -22.80 -22.64 -32.85
C LYS A 16 -22.99 -24.16 -32.91
N ASN A 17 -23.13 -24.84 -31.78
CA ASN A 17 -23.30 -26.30 -31.73
C ASN A 17 -24.16 -26.71 -30.53
N ASP A 18 -25.43 -27.00 -30.76
CA ASP A 18 -26.36 -27.40 -29.71
C ASP A 18 -26.04 -28.77 -29.06
N GLN A 19 -25.14 -29.56 -29.67
CA GLN A 19 -24.61 -30.77 -29.06
C GLN A 19 -23.54 -30.49 -28.01
N ARG A 20 -22.89 -29.31 -28.06
CA ARG A 20 -21.87 -28.92 -27.09
C ARG A 20 -22.47 -28.03 -26.00
N LEU A 21 -22.43 -28.49 -24.75
CA LEU A 21 -22.91 -27.71 -23.61
C LEU A 21 -22.04 -27.91 -22.38
N PHE A 22 -21.89 -26.85 -21.60
CA PHE A 22 -21.16 -26.83 -20.34
C PHE A 22 -22.13 -26.81 -19.18
N LYS A 23 -21.83 -27.57 -18.13
CA LYS A 23 -22.56 -27.55 -16.88
C LYS A 23 -21.62 -27.10 -15.77
N MET A 24 -22.05 -26.05 -15.07
CA MET A 24 -21.37 -25.48 -13.92
C MET A 24 -21.49 -26.41 -12.69
N GLY A 25 -20.57 -26.25 -11.73
CA GLY A 25 -20.41 -27.16 -10.59
C GLY A 25 -19.06 -26.98 -9.89
N TYR A 26 -18.78 -27.82 -8.88
CA TYR A 26 -17.44 -27.93 -8.28
C TYR A 26 -16.34 -27.97 -9.33
N SER A 27 -16.54 -28.83 -10.33
CA SER A 27 -15.75 -28.87 -11.54
C SER A 27 -16.71 -28.61 -12.69
N MET A 28 -16.36 -27.68 -13.57
CA MET A 28 -17.09 -27.50 -14.81
C MET A 28 -16.88 -28.72 -15.71
N ILE A 29 -17.99 -29.23 -16.24
CA ILE A 29 -18.01 -30.37 -17.15
C ILE A 29 -18.64 -29.98 -18.49
N VAL A 30 -18.19 -30.60 -19.57
CA VAL A 30 -18.68 -30.37 -20.93
C VAL A 30 -19.25 -31.66 -21.52
N SER A 31 -20.32 -31.54 -22.28
CA SER A 31 -20.87 -32.59 -23.14
C SER A 31 -20.71 -32.16 -24.59
N ASP A 32 -20.44 -33.11 -25.48
CA ASP A 32 -20.38 -32.92 -26.93
C ASP A 32 -21.47 -33.74 -27.68
N ASP A 33 -22.42 -34.31 -26.93
CA ASP A 33 -23.48 -35.20 -27.42
C ASP A 33 -24.89 -34.81 -26.92
N GLY A 34 -25.09 -33.53 -26.62
CA GLY A 34 -26.38 -32.97 -26.19
C GLY A 34 -26.74 -33.32 -24.74
N GLY A 35 -25.74 -33.54 -23.88
CA GLY A 35 -25.91 -33.82 -22.45
C GLY A 35 -26.06 -35.31 -22.10
N LYS A 36 -25.74 -36.24 -23.01
CA LYS A 36 -25.82 -37.68 -22.76
C LYS A 36 -24.60 -38.18 -21.98
N SER A 37 -23.42 -37.65 -22.29
CA SER A 37 -22.17 -37.90 -21.57
C SER A 37 -21.40 -36.60 -21.30
N PHE A 38 -20.56 -36.62 -20.26
CA PHE A 38 -19.81 -35.45 -19.81
C PHE A 38 -18.34 -35.79 -19.52
N ALA A 39 -17.46 -34.83 -19.79
CA ALA A 39 -16.04 -34.85 -19.44
C ALA A 39 -15.65 -33.56 -18.69
N ASN A 40 -14.51 -33.56 -18.00
CA ASN A 40 -14.00 -32.36 -17.32
C ASN A 40 -13.56 -31.29 -18.33
N ALA A 41 -13.92 -30.03 -18.09
CA ALA A 41 -13.58 -28.87 -18.92
C ALA A 41 -12.89 -27.72 -18.15
N ALA A 42 -12.40 -28.00 -16.94
CA ALA A 42 -11.79 -27.04 -16.02
C ALA A 42 -10.47 -27.60 -15.45
N GLN A 43 -9.69 -28.29 -16.28
CA GLN A 43 -8.42 -28.85 -15.81
C GLN A 43 -7.42 -27.73 -15.53
N GLY A 44 -6.89 -27.69 -14.30
CA GLY A 44 -5.88 -26.71 -13.89
C GLY A 44 -6.44 -25.35 -13.48
N SER A 45 -7.76 -25.15 -13.53
CA SER A 45 -8.43 -24.00 -12.93
C SER A 45 -8.88 -24.30 -11.50
N HIS A 46 -9.43 -23.28 -10.84
CA HIS A 46 -10.04 -23.44 -9.52
C HIS A 46 -11.38 -24.19 -9.63
N GLY A 47 -11.89 -24.66 -8.49
CA GLY A 47 -13.22 -25.24 -8.37
C GLY A 47 -14.32 -24.17 -8.28
N ASP A 48 -15.57 -24.63 -8.20
CA ASP A 48 -16.77 -23.81 -7.95
C ASP A 48 -17.08 -22.82 -9.09
N TRP A 49 -17.29 -23.39 -10.28
CA TRP A 49 -17.64 -22.64 -11.48
C TRP A 49 -19.09 -22.16 -11.40
N HIS A 50 -19.30 -20.87 -11.69
CA HIS A 50 -20.62 -20.23 -11.64
C HIS A 50 -21.17 -19.88 -13.02
N ASP A 51 -20.29 -19.44 -13.92
CA ASP A 51 -20.70 -18.99 -15.25
C ASP A 51 -19.58 -19.03 -16.28
N ILE A 52 -19.96 -19.17 -17.55
CA ILE A 52 -19.12 -18.90 -18.70
C ILE A 52 -19.85 -18.07 -19.75
N TRP A 53 -19.10 -17.23 -20.44
CA TRP A 53 -19.48 -16.62 -21.71
C TRP A 53 -18.71 -17.29 -22.85
N ILE A 54 -19.42 -17.74 -23.88
CA ILE A 54 -18.85 -18.32 -25.09
C ILE A 54 -19.00 -17.31 -26.21
N ASN A 55 -17.91 -16.98 -26.90
CA ASN A 55 -17.95 -16.01 -27.99
C ASN A 55 -18.82 -16.53 -29.15
N PRO A 56 -19.88 -15.80 -29.55
CA PRO A 56 -20.83 -16.27 -30.57
C PRO A 56 -20.25 -16.33 -31.98
N THR A 57 -19.12 -15.66 -32.26
CA THR A 57 -18.44 -15.73 -33.56
C THR A 57 -17.25 -16.69 -33.56
N ASN A 58 -16.66 -16.98 -32.40
CA ASN A 58 -15.56 -17.94 -32.24
C ASN A 58 -15.69 -18.74 -30.93
N PRO A 59 -16.41 -19.88 -30.93
CA PRO A 59 -16.68 -20.66 -29.71
C PRO A 59 -15.43 -21.22 -29.01
N LYS A 60 -14.25 -21.16 -29.63
CA LYS A 60 -12.99 -21.49 -28.95
C LYS A 60 -12.61 -20.47 -27.88
N HIS A 61 -13.07 -19.22 -28.01
CA HIS A 61 -12.86 -18.18 -27.03
C HIS A 61 -13.98 -18.22 -25.98
N ILE A 62 -13.60 -18.59 -24.76
CA ILE A 62 -14.50 -18.70 -23.60
C ILE A 62 -13.90 -17.85 -22.48
N VAL A 63 -14.75 -17.14 -21.76
CA VAL A 63 -14.42 -16.44 -20.52
C VAL A 63 -15.28 -17.02 -19.42
N GLY A 64 -14.71 -17.31 -18.25
CA GLY A 64 -15.46 -17.92 -17.16
C GLY A 64 -15.05 -17.44 -15.79
N GLY A 65 -15.97 -17.59 -14.83
CA GLY A 65 -15.79 -17.19 -13.45
C GLY A 65 -16.06 -18.35 -12.50
N ASP A 66 -15.14 -18.53 -11.57
CA ASP A 66 -15.25 -19.44 -10.44
C ASP A 66 -14.87 -18.70 -9.14
N ASP A 67 -14.97 -19.37 -7.98
CA ASP A 67 -14.65 -18.75 -6.68
C ASP A 67 -13.15 -18.35 -6.58
N GLY A 68 -12.29 -18.89 -7.46
CA GLY A 68 -10.88 -18.52 -7.59
C GLY A 68 -10.59 -17.33 -8.53
N GLY A 69 -11.60 -16.82 -9.23
CA GLY A 69 -11.53 -15.61 -10.06
C GLY A 69 -11.96 -15.78 -11.52
N LEU A 70 -11.35 -14.99 -12.41
CA LEU A 70 -11.69 -14.93 -13.84
C LEU A 70 -10.67 -15.71 -14.68
N TRP A 71 -11.17 -16.48 -15.65
CA TRP A 71 -10.38 -17.35 -16.52
C TRP A 71 -10.70 -17.14 -17.99
N TYR A 72 -9.69 -17.30 -18.84
CA TYR A 72 -9.80 -17.24 -20.31
C TYR A 72 -9.40 -18.57 -20.93
N SER A 73 -10.14 -19.02 -21.93
CA SER A 73 -9.76 -20.14 -22.79
C SER A 73 -9.81 -19.69 -24.25
N TYR A 74 -8.84 -20.13 -25.06
CA TYR A 74 -8.79 -19.88 -26.51
C TYR A 74 -8.85 -21.17 -27.35
N ASP A 75 -9.14 -22.31 -26.72
CA ASP A 75 -9.21 -23.62 -27.36
C ASP A 75 -10.51 -24.39 -27.05
N GLY A 76 -11.56 -23.67 -26.63
CA GLY A 76 -12.89 -24.23 -26.40
C GLY A 76 -13.10 -24.88 -25.03
N GLY A 77 -12.32 -24.47 -24.03
CA GLY A 77 -12.45 -24.91 -22.63
C GLY A 77 -11.53 -26.07 -22.26
N ASN A 78 -10.45 -26.31 -23.02
CA ASN A 78 -9.47 -27.34 -22.68
C ASN A 78 -8.33 -26.78 -21.83
N LYS A 79 -7.86 -25.56 -22.12
CA LYS A 79 -6.81 -24.87 -21.36
C LYS A 79 -7.25 -23.48 -20.93
N TRP A 80 -6.85 -23.12 -19.71
CA TRP A 80 -7.30 -21.90 -19.06
C TRP A 80 -6.12 -21.02 -18.64
N TRP A 81 -6.26 -19.71 -18.87
CA TRP A 81 -5.38 -18.65 -18.39
C TRP A 81 -6.09 -17.86 -17.28
N LYS A 82 -5.47 -17.75 -16.12
CA LYS A 82 -6.00 -16.98 -14.98
C LYS A 82 -5.77 -15.47 -15.17
N ALA A 83 -6.77 -14.66 -14.89
CA ALA A 83 -6.64 -13.20 -14.77
C ALA A 83 -6.02 -12.82 -13.42
N ASN A 84 -4.69 -12.75 -13.35
CA ASN A 84 -3.95 -12.51 -12.11
C ASN A 84 -3.82 -11.01 -11.72
N ASN A 85 -4.47 -10.11 -12.45
CA ASN A 85 -4.40 -8.66 -12.24
C ASN A 85 -5.64 -8.06 -11.56
N LEU A 86 -6.59 -8.88 -11.13
CA LEU A 86 -7.82 -8.42 -10.50
C LEU A 86 -7.70 -8.46 -8.96
N PRO A 87 -7.83 -7.32 -8.25
CA PRO A 87 -7.81 -7.30 -6.78
C PRO A 87 -9.21 -7.66 -6.24
N VAL A 88 -9.61 -8.92 -6.41
CA VAL A 88 -10.95 -9.44 -6.04
C VAL A 88 -10.91 -10.43 -4.87
N SER A 89 -9.77 -10.58 -4.21
CA SER A 89 -9.60 -11.46 -3.06
C SER A 89 -10.55 -11.10 -1.91
N GLN A 90 -11.10 -12.12 -1.27
CA GLN A 90 -12.12 -12.04 -0.24
C GLN A 90 -11.56 -12.48 1.12
N PHE A 91 -11.00 -11.53 1.88
CA PHE A 91 -10.43 -11.83 3.20
C PHE A 91 -11.52 -11.88 4.28
N TYR A 92 -11.47 -12.93 5.11
CA TYR A 92 -12.31 -13.02 6.31
C TYR A 92 -11.70 -12.27 7.49
N HIS A 93 -10.43 -12.57 7.80
CA HIS A 93 -9.69 -12.03 8.94
C HIS A 93 -8.33 -11.51 8.52
N VAL A 94 -7.74 -10.64 9.33
CA VAL A 94 -6.39 -10.11 9.10
C VAL A 94 -5.60 -9.98 10.39
N SER A 95 -4.30 -10.30 10.31
CA SER A 95 -3.33 -10.03 11.38
C SER A 95 -1.99 -9.58 10.79
N THR A 96 -1.08 -9.14 11.66
CA THR A 96 0.25 -8.64 11.27
C THR A 96 1.33 -9.21 12.19
N ASP A 97 2.56 -9.30 11.70
CA ASP A 97 3.74 -9.56 12.54
C ASP A 97 4.49 -8.28 12.95
N ASP A 98 5.57 -8.47 13.71
CA ASP A 98 6.46 -7.40 14.18
C ASP A 98 7.72 -7.23 13.31
N ARG A 99 7.78 -7.81 12.11
CA ARG A 99 8.95 -7.67 11.22
C ARG A 99 9.08 -6.20 10.76
N ASP A 100 10.27 -5.83 10.27
CA ASP A 100 10.51 -4.52 9.63
C ASP A 100 11.14 -4.67 8.23
N PRO A 101 10.36 -4.47 7.14
CA PRO A 101 8.92 -4.21 7.11
C PRO A 101 8.11 -5.40 7.64
N TYR A 102 6.89 -5.14 8.14
CA TYR A 102 6.02 -6.18 8.68
C TYR A 102 5.34 -6.97 7.54
N GLN A 103 4.81 -8.14 7.88
CA GLN A 103 4.01 -8.96 6.97
C GLN A 103 2.54 -9.00 7.42
N VAL A 104 1.65 -9.14 6.45
CA VAL A 104 0.20 -9.24 6.64
C VAL A 104 -0.22 -10.68 6.44
N TYR A 105 -1.02 -11.19 7.38
CA TYR A 105 -1.56 -12.54 7.36
C TYR A 105 -3.07 -12.46 7.19
N GLY A 106 -3.65 -13.39 6.43
CA GLY A 106 -5.10 -13.47 6.32
C GLY A 106 -5.56 -14.70 5.54
N GLY A 107 -6.79 -15.11 5.81
CA GLY A 107 -7.46 -16.20 5.13
C GLY A 107 -8.47 -15.71 4.11
N LEU A 108 -8.51 -16.39 2.96
CA LEU A 108 -9.41 -16.09 1.85
C LEU A 108 -10.53 -17.12 1.71
N GLN A 109 -11.70 -16.64 1.31
CA GLN A 109 -12.78 -17.50 0.83
C GLN A 109 -12.30 -18.36 -0.34
N ASP A 110 -12.51 -19.67 -0.21
CA ASP A 110 -12.16 -20.76 -1.11
C ASP A 110 -10.71 -20.79 -1.61
N ASN A 111 -9.84 -19.91 -1.10
CA ASN A 111 -8.55 -19.64 -1.69
C ASN A 111 -7.47 -19.52 -0.63
N SER A 112 -7.46 -20.42 0.36
CA SER A 112 -6.35 -20.66 1.31
C SER A 112 -6.05 -19.56 2.35
N SER A 113 -5.15 -19.89 3.28
CA SER A 113 -4.50 -18.95 4.20
C SER A 113 -3.16 -18.45 3.66
N TRP A 114 -2.90 -17.14 3.78
CA TRP A 114 -1.72 -16.49 3.18
C TRP A 114 -0.98 -15.57 4.14
N VAL A 115 0.29 -15.32 3.81
CA VAL A 115 1.10 -14.23 4.36
C VAL A 115 1.75 -13.45 3.21
N GLY A 116 1.77 -12.12 3.29
CA GLY A 116 2.36 -11.25 2.27
C GLY A 116 3.17 -10.10 2.84
N ASP A 117 4.14 -9.61 2.07
CA ASP A 117 4.90 -8.41 2.43
C ASP A 117 4.01 -7.16 2.40
N GLN A 118 4.19 -6.24 3.35
CA GLN A 118 3.54 -4.92 3.29
C GLN A 118 4.23 -3.95 2.31
N GLU A 119 5.51 -4.14 2.03
CA GLU A 119 6.28 -3.32 1.10
C GLU A 119 7.30 -4.17 0.35
N TYR A 120 7.45 -3.94 -0.96
CA TYR A 120 8.52 -4.56 -1.76
C TYR A 120 8.99 -3.63 -2.89
N PRO A 121 10.28 -3.60 -3.28
CA PRO A 121 10.73 -2.80 -4.42
C PRO A 121 9.93 -3.13 -5.69
N GLY A 122 9.33 -2.11 -6.29
CA GLY A 122 8.41 -2.32 -7.43
C GLY A 122 7.01 -2.76 -7.03
N GLY A 123 6.57 -2.59 -5.79
CA GLY A 123 5.22 -2.92 -5.32
C GLY A 123 5.03 -4.38 -4.94
N ILE A 124 3.90 -4.67 -4.29
CA ILE A 124 3.58 -5.99 -3.73
C ILE A 124 2.92 -6.85 -4.80
N THR A 125 3.72 -7.58 -5.58
CA THR A 125 3.25 -8.53 -6.61
C THR A 125 2.67 -9.81 -5.99
N ASN A 126 1.87 -10.56 -6.76
CA ASN A 126 1.28 -11.83 -6.29
C ASN A 126 2.31 -12.84 -5.73
N ASN A 127 3.54 -12.87 -6.26
CA ASN A 127 4.61 -13.73 -5.77
C ASN A 127 5.26 -13.27 -4.44
N ARG A 128 4.85 -12.11 -3.92
CA ARG A 128 5.20 -11.64 -2.57
C ARG A 128 4.26 -12.19 -1.50
N TRP A 129 3.25 -12.96 -1.92
CA TRP A 129 2.36 -13.69 -1.05
C TRP A 129 2.71 -15.18 -1.06
N GLU A 130 2.75 -15.77 0.13
CA GLU A 130 3.04 -17.17 0.39
C GLU A 130 1.77 -17.87 0.87
N ASN A 131 1.41 -18.98 0.22
CA ASN A 131 0.29 -19.83 0.63
C ASN A 131 0.75 -20.76 1.76
N LEU A 132 0.09 -20.66 2.91
CA LEU A 132 0.48 -21.41 4.11
C LEU A 132 -0.38 -22.66 4.34
N TYR A 133 -1.65 -22.63 3.92
CA TYR A 133 -2.60 -23.71 4.20
C TYR A 133 -3.82 -23.69 3.27
N GLY A 134 -4.46 -24.84 3.07
CA GLY A 134 -5.59 -25.04 2.14
C GLY A 134 -6.96 -24.58 2.66
N GLY A 135 -8.02 -24.95 1.93
CA GLY A 135 -9.42 -24.69 2.29
C GLY A 135 -9.88 -23.26 2.07
N ASP A 136 -11.03 -22.91 2.65
CA ASP A 136 -11.34 -21.51 2.98
C ASP A 136 -10.37 -21.13 4.09
N GLY A 137 -9.43 -20.24 3.80
CA GLY A 137 -8.61 -19.68 4.86
C GLY A 137 -9.45 -18.72 5.70
N PHE A 138 -9.37 -18.81 7.02
CA PHE A 138 -9.97 -17.83 7.92
C PHE A 138 -8.90 -17.13 8.74
N TRP A 139 -8.64 -17.60 9.96
CA TRP A 139 -7.66 -17.01 10.85
C TRP A 139 -6.26 -17.45 10.47
N ALA A 140 -5.36 -16.47 10.29
CA ALA A 140 -3.95 -16.69 10.06
C ALA A 140 -3.14 -15.74 10.94
N PHE A 141 -2.20 -16.28 11.71
CA PHE A 141 -1.35 -15.51 12.63
C PHE A 141 0.11 -15.96 12.55
N SER A 142 1.03 -15.01 12.73
CA SER A 142 2.40 -15.35 13.14
C SER A 142 2.39 -15.86 14.59
N ASP A 143 3.18 -16.89 14.90
CA ASP A 143 3.39 -17.31 16.29
C ASP A 143 4.27 -16.27 17.01
N PRO A 144 3.75 -15.55 18.02
CA PRO A 144 4.45 -14.44 18.65
C PRO A 144 5.60 -14.88 19.58
N ALA A 145 5.73 -16.19 19.85
CA ALA A 145 6.83 -16.80 20.58
C ALA A 145 7.86 -17.49 19.65
N ASP A 146 7.50 -17.83 18.41
CA ASP A 146 8.43 -18.36 17.40
C ASP A 146 8.06 -17.92 15.98
N SER A 147 8.74 -16.90 15.47
CA SER A 147 8.47 -16.31 14.14
C SER A 147 8.72 -17.25 12.96
N ASN A 148 9.25 -18.47 13.18
CA ASN A 148 9.33 -19.49 12.12
C ASN A 148 8.01 -20.23 11.93
N TYR A 149 7.02 -20.03 12.80
CA TYR A 149 5.73 -20.71 12.74
C TYR A 149 4.57 -19.74 12.55
N ALA A 150 3.49 -20.27 11.98
CA ALA A 150 2.21 -19.59 11.86
C ALA A 150 1.08 -20.53 12.31
N TYR A 151 0.01 -19.96 12.86
CA TYR A 151 -1.25 -20.64 13.10
C TYR A 151 -2.20 -20.30 11.97
N VAL A 152 -2.83 -21.31 11.38
CA VAL A 152 -3.70 -21.16 10.20
C VAL A 152 -4.90 -22.09 10.36
N GLU A 153 -6.09 -21.57 10.06
CA GLU A 153 -7.35 -22.31 10.19
C GLU A 153 -8.15 -22.33 8.88
N TYR A 154 -8.85 -23.44 8.69
CA TYR A 154 -9.85 -23.64 7.65
C TYR A 154 -11.11 -24.31 8.22
N GLN A 155 -12.12 -24.46 7.36
CA GLN A 155 -13.50 -24.81 7.68
C GLN A 155 -13.67 -25.81 8.82
N GLY A 156 -14.58 -25.52 9.75
CA GLY A 156 -14.91 -26.48 10.81
C GLY A 156 -13.86 -26.54 11.92
N GLY A 157 -13.15 -25.43 12.17
CA GLY A 157 -12.17 -25.31 13.25
C GLY A 157 -10.91 -26.13 13.03
N HIS A 158 -10.61 -26.50 11.79
CA HIS A 158 -9.40 -27.23 11.47
C HIS A 158 -8.21 -26.27 11.49
N ILE A 159 -7.48 -26.28 12.61
CA ILE A 159 -6.32 -25.44 12.84
C ILE A 159 -5.02 -26.26 12.72
N ALA A 160 -4.02 -25.67 12.06
CA ALA A 160 -2.66 -26.19 12.01
C ALA A 160 -1.63 -25.16 12.47
N ARG A 161 -0.52 -25.66 13.04
CA ARG A 161 0.71 -24.88 13.22
C ARG A 161 1.67 -25.24 12.10
N VAL A 162 2.00 -24.27 11.25
CA VAL A 162 2.81 -24.45 10.04
C VAL A 162 4.20 -23.87 10.22
N ASN A 163 5.23 -24.66 9.90
CA ASN A 163 6.61 -24.17 9.81
C ASN A 163 6.81 -23.42 8.49
N ARG A 164 7.16 -22.13 8.55
CA ARG A 164 7.31 -21.26 7.38
C ARG A 164 8.54 -21.52 6.50
N LYS A 165 9.45 -22.41 6.93
CA LYS A 165 10.63 -22.79 6.13
C LYS A 165 10.41 -24.10 5.39
N THR A 166 9.78 -25.06 6.05
CA THR A 166 9.56 -26.41 5.50
C THR A 166 8.15 -26.61 4.93
N LEU A 167 7.22 -25.70 5.25
CA LEU A 167 5.78 -25.80 4.98
C LEU A 167 5.12 -27.03 5.64
N GLU A 168 5.77 -27.64 6.62
CA GLU A 168 5.19 -28.71 7.41
C GLU A 168 4.07 -28.14 8.31
N GLY A 169 2.84 -28.62 8.10
CA GLY A 169 1.69 -28.31 8.94
C GLY A 169 1.38 -29.44 9.91
N ARG A 170 1.23 -29.11 11.19
CA ARG A 170 0.77 -30.04 12.23
C ARG A 170 -0.67 -29.70 12.61
N ASP A 171 -1.60 -30.65 12.45
CA ASP A 171 -2.96 -30.55 13.01
C ASP A 171 -2.88 -30.37 14.53
N ILE A 172 -3.53 -29.32 15.01
CA ILE A 172 -3.62 -28.98 16.43
C ILE A 172 -5.06 -28.74 16.87
N GLN A 173 -6.06 -29.17 16.10
CA GLN A 173 -7.46 -28.99 16.50
C GLN A 173 -7.74 -29.86 17.75
N PRO A 174 -8.38 -29.31 18.81
CA PRO A 174 -8.79 -30.11 19.96
C PRO A 174 -9.67 -31.31 19.54
N LYS A 175 -9.33 -32.50 20.03
CA LYS A 175 -10.11 -33.72 19.78
C LYS A 175 -10.74 -34.21 21.09
N SER A 176 -11.97 -34.71 21.01
CA SER A 176 -12.65 -35.26 22.18
C SER A 176 -12.08 -36.63 22.57
N PRO A 177 -11.63 -36.84 23.82
CA PRO A 177 -11.15 -38.15 24.28
C PRO A 177 -12.31 -39.12 24.60
N THR A 178 -13.54 -38.62 24.75
CA THR A 178 -14.72 -39.39 25.19
C THR A 178 -15.72 -39.67 24.06
N ALA A 179 -15.34 -39.42 22.80
CA ALA A 179 -16.21 -39.49 21.62
C ALA A 179 -17.40 -38.50 21.64
N GLU A 180 -17.38 -37.49 22.51
CA GLU A 180 -18.33 -36.36 22.42
C GLU A 180 -18.15 -35.62 21.08
N LYS A 181 -19.26 -35.36 20.38
CA LYS A 181 -19.27 -34.57 19.15
C LYS A 181 -19.04 -33.09 19.48
N LEU A 182 -17.85 -32.58 19.17
CA LEU A 182 -17.54 -31.15 19.20
C LEU A 182 -18.22 -30.45 18.02
N ARG A 183 -18.81 -29.28 18.28
CA ARG A 183 -19.46 -28.44 17.27
C ARG A 183 -18.54 -27.28 16.95
N TRP A 184 -17.99 -27.30 15.74
CA TRP A 184 -17.09 -26.26 15.25
C TRP A 184 -17.81 -25.39 14.24
N ASN A 185 -17.68 -24.07 14.38
CA ASN A 185 -18.17 -23.16 13.36
C ASN A 185 -17.42 -23.37 12.05
N TRP A 186 -18.05 -23.02 10.92
CA TRP A 186 -17.36 -22.92 9.63
C TRP A 186 -16.14 -22.01 9.72
N ASN A 187 -16.26 -20.86 10.37
CA ASN A 187 -15.18 -19.92 10.67
C ASN A 187 -14.97 -19.91 12.19
N ALA A 188 -14.24 -20.90 12.72
CA ALA A 188 -14.11 -21.05 14.16
C ALA A 188 -13.16 -19.98 14.73
N PRO A 189 -13.56 -19.24 15.78
CA PRO A 189 -12.73 -18.16 16.30
C PRO A 189 -11.46 -18.70 16.95
N ILE A 190 -10.34 -18.06 16.61
CA ILE A 190 -9.05 -18.26 17.25
C ILE A 190 -8.60 -16.93 17.85
N HIS A 191 -7.97 -16.98 19.03
CA HIS A 191 -7.41 -15.81 19.69
C HIS A 191 -6.02 -16.12 20.22
N LEU A 192 -5.04 -15.28 19.89
CA LEU A 192 -3.73 -15.30 20.55
C LEU A 192 -3.82 -14.51 21.85
N SER A 193 -3.27 -15.04 22.95
CA SER A 193 -3.29 -14.30 24.21
C SER A 193 -2.42 -13.04 24.13
N PRO A 194 -2.94 -11.85 24.49
CA PRO A 194 -2.12 -10.65 24.62
C PRO A 194 -1.23 -10.68 25.88
N ASN A 195 -1.46 -11.64 26.79
CA ASN A 195 -0.81 -11.74 28.09
C ASN A 195 0.22 -12.89 28.17
N ASP A 196 0.15 -13.85 27.25
CA ASP A 196 1.01 -15.04 27.21
C ASP A 196 1.32 -15.42 25.76
N ARG A 197 2.56 -15.17 25.31
CA ARG A 197 2.96 -15.34 23.90
C ARG A 197 2.90 -16.79 23.41
N GLY A 198 2.86 -17.79 24.28
CA GLY A 198 2.69 -19.20 23.89
C GLY A 198 1.24 -19.67 23.87
N ALA A 199 0.31 -18.84 24.36
CA ALA A 199 -1.06 -19.25 24.59
C ALA A 199 -2.01 -18.87 23.45
N ILE A 200 -2.81 -19.86 23.06
CA ILE A 200 -3.82 -19.74 22.02
C ILE A 200 -5.16 -20.28 22.52
N TYR A 201 -6.24 -19.69 22.02
CA TYR A 201 -7.60 -20.12 22.27
C TYR A 201 -8.29 -20.51 20.97
N ILE A 202 -9.18 -21.49 21.03
CA ILE A 202 -10.09 -21.84 19.92
C ILE A 202 -11.49 -22.16 20.45
N GLY A 203 -12.51 -21.72 19.72
CA GLY A 203 -13.92 -21.89 20.09
C GLY A 203 -14.63 -23.00 19.32
N ALA A 204 -15.17 -23.98 20.05
CA ALA A 204 -16.23 -24.89 19.61
C ALA A 204 -17.57 -24.42 20.22
N GLN A 205 -18.43 -25.33 20.70
CA GLN A 205 -19.40 -24.98 21.75
C GLN A 205 -18.73 -24.69 23.11
N TYR A 206 -17.48 -25.13 23.25
CA TYR A 206 -16.60 -24.93 24.41
C TYR A 206 -15.41 -24.07 24.03
N LEU A 207 -14.89 -23.31 24.99
CA LEU A 207 -13.62 -22.62 24.84
C LEU A 207 -12.47 -23.55 25.25
N PHE A 208 -11.51 -23.72 24.34
CA PHE A 208 -10.26 -24.43 24.61
C PHE A 208 -9.10 -23.45 24.70
N ARG A 209 -8.14 -23.73 25.59
CA ARG A 209 -6.87 -23.00 25.73
C ARG A 209 -5.71 -23.97 25.60
N SER A 210 -4.67 -23.58 24.87
CA SER A 210 -3.36 -24.24 24.89
C SER A 210 -2.33 -23.23 25.38
N GLY A 211 -1.38 -23.67 26.21
CA GLY A 211 -0.19 -22.88 26.59
C GLY A 211 1.11 -23.39 25.97
N ASP A 212 1.01 -24.37 25.07
CA ASP A 212 2.15 -25.10 24.49
C ASP A 212 2.02 -25.21 22.96
N HIS A 213 1.55 -24.14 22.33
CA HIS A 213 1.42 -24.00 20.88
C HIS A 213 0.47 -25.03 20.22
N GLY A 214 -0.57 -25.45 20.93
CA GLY A 214 -1.59 -26.40 20.43
C GLY A 214 -1.20 -27.87 20.56
N VAL A 215 -0.16 -28.20 21.33
CA VAL A 215 0.22 -29.60 21.58
C VAL A 215 -0.75 -30.25 22.55
N THR A 216 -1.17 -29.54 23.59
CA THR A 216 -2.23 -29.93 24.52
C THR A 216 -3.28 -28.85 24.66
N TRP A 217 -4.51 -29.25 25.00
CA TRP A 217 -5.65 -28.35 25.10
C TRP A 217 -6.44 -28.60 26.38
N ASP A 218 -6.65 -27.53 27.14
CA ASP A 218 -7.55 -27.49 28.29
C ASP A 218 -8.91 -26.98 27.84
N ARG A 219 -9.98 -27.72 28.14
CA ARG A 219 -11.34 -27.21 28.06
C ARG A 219 -11.60 -26.32 29.27
N ILE A 220 -11.75 -25.01 29.05
CA ILE A 220 -11.89 -24.01 30.12
C ILE A 220 -13.32 -23.46 30.25
N SER A 221 -14.32 -24.12 29.65
CA SER A 221 -15.72 -23.69 29.75
C SER A 221 -16.73 -24.85 29.75
N PRO A 222 -17.94 -24.62 30.29
CA PRO A 222 -19.13 -25.40 29.91
C PRO A 222 -19.57 -25.03 28.49
N ASP A 223 -20.67 -25.62 28.02
CA ASP A 223 -21.27 -25.22 26.74
C ASP A 223 -21.76 -23.78 26.88
N LEU A 224 -21.18 -22.88 26.09
CA LEU A 224 -21.42 -21.44 26.21
C LEU A 224 -22.61 -20.94 25.36
N THR A 225 -23.28 -21.86 24.66
CA THR A 225 -24.28 -21.59 23.61
C THR A 225 -25.70 -21.85 24.12
N THR A 226 -26.73 -21.72 23.27
CA THR A 226 -28.09 -22.13 23.63
C THR A 226 -28.27 -23.64 23.61
N ASN A 227 -27.36 -24.39 22.98
CA ASN A 227 -27.44 -25.83 22.77
C ASN A 227 -28.81 -26.29 22.23
N ASP A 228 -29.39 -25.49 21.30
CA ASP A 228 -30.72 -25.75 20.73
C ASP A 228 -30.69 -26.96 19.78
N PRO A 229 -31.36 -28.09 20.11
CA PRO A 229 -31.34 -29.29 19.28
C PRO A 229 -31.99 -29.11 17.91
N VAL A 230 -32.85 -28.10 17.73
CA VAL A 230 -33.45 -27.79 16.41
C VAL A 230 -32.39 -27.23 15.47
N ARG A 231 -31.48 -26.39 15.99
CA ARG A 231 -30.37 -25.81 15.22
C ARG A 231 -29.22 -26.79 14.95
N GLN A 232 -29.21 -27.94 15.61
CA GLN A 232 -28.18 -28.99 15.47
C GLN A 232 -28.60 -30.12 14.51
N ARG A 233 -29.49 -29.83 13.56
CA ARG A 233 -29.99 -30.81 12.57
C ARG A 233 -29.27 -30.68 11.23
N GLN A 234 -27.95 -30.51 11.23
CA GLN A 234 -27.17 -30.31 10.00
C GLN A 234 -27.21 -31.50 9.04
N GLU A 235 -27.53 -32.70 9.52
CA GLU A 235 -27.70 -33.87 8.64
C GLU A 235 -28.99 -33.78 7.79
N GLN A 236 -29.82 -32.76 8.05
CA GLN A 236 -31.09 -32.50 7.36
C GLN A 236 -31.06 -31.18 6.57
N SER A 237 -29.93 -30.45 6.52
CA SER A 237 -29.80 -29.20 5.76
C SER A 237 -29.53 -29.44 4.27
N GLY A 238 -29.62 -28.37 3.45
CA GLY A 238 -29.35 -28.41 1.99
C GLY A 238 -30.58 -28.64 1.10
N GLY A 239 -31.73 -29.00 1.69
CA GLY A 239 -33.01 -29.10 0.97
C GLY A 239 -33.10 -30.33 0.07
N ILE A 240 -32.98 -30.16 -1.24
CA ILE A 240 -33.12 -31.25 -2.24
C ILE A 240 -32.00 -32.30 -2.06
N THR A 241 -30.79 -31.84 -1.73
CA THR A 241 -29.64 -32.68 -1.43
C THR A 241 -29.09 -32.28 -0.07
N VAL A 242 -28.63 -33.25 0.73
CA VAL A 242 -27.97 -32.93 2.00
C VAL A 242 -26.74 -32.05 1.75
N ASP A 243 -26.67 -30.91 2.44
CA ASP A 243 -25.48 -30.05 2.50
C ASP A 243 -25.06 -29.92 3.96
N ASN A 244 -23.90 -30.48 4.28
CA ASN A 244 -23.33 -30.52 5.62
C ASN A 244 -21.83 -30.28 5.50
N SER A 245 -21.50 -29.05 5.14
CA SER A 245 -20.14 -28.57 4.90
C SER A 245 -19.47 -28.06 6.19
N ALA A 246 -20.23 -27.97 7.28
CA ALA A 246 -19.99 -27.20 8.51
C ALA A 246 -20.49 -25.76 8.47
N ALA A 247 -20.85 -25.21 7.29
CA ALA A 247 -21.57 -23.94 7.20
C ALA A 247 -22.93 -23.97 7.92
N GLU A 248 -23.52 -25.16 8.04
CA GLU A 248 -24.80 -25.42 8.71
C GLU A 248 -24.62 -25.81 10.20
N MET A 249 -23.39 -25.81 10.72
CA MET A 249 -23.13 -26.03 12.14
C MET A 249 -23.49 -24.77 12.92
N ASN A 250 -24.44 -24.90 13.85
CA ASN A 250 -24.91 -23.82 14.71
C ASN A 250 -24.65 -24.15 16.19
N THR A 251 -24.94 -23.20 17.09
CA THR A 251 -24.74 -23.33 18.53
C THR A 251 -23.26 -23.52 18.83
N THR A 252 -22.48 -22.55 18.36
CA THR A 252 -21.01 -22.48 18.43
C THR A 252 -20.54 -21.11 18.88
N ILE A 253 -19.37 -21.06 19.51
CA ILE A 253 -18.64 -19.83 19.78
C ILE A 253 -18.18 -19.24 18.44
N TYR A 254 -18.40 -17.94 18.26
CA TYR A 254 -18.15 -17.21 17.02
C TYR A 254 -17.11 -16.10 17.17
N SER A 255 -16.91 -15.57 18.39
CA SER A 255 -15.88 -14.55 18.65
C SER A 255 -15.29 -14.71 20.06
N ILE A 256 -13.99 -14.43 20.19
CA ILE A 256 -13.21 -14.56 21.44
C ILE A 256 -12.35 -13.30 21.62
N SER A 257 -12.31 -12.77 22.84
CA SER A 257 -11.39 -11.69 23.21
C SER A 257 -10.91 -11.83 24.65
N GLU A 258 -9.61 -12.11 24.84
CA GLU A 258 -8.96 -11.98 26.14
C GLU A 258 -8.59 -10.51 26.39
N SER A 259 -8.83 -10.03 27.62
CA SER A 259 -8.46 -8.66 27.99
C SER A 259 -6.94 -8.47 28.04
N PRO A 260 -6.39 -7.47 27.33
CA PRO A 260 -4.97 -7.10 27.47
C PRO A 260 -4.67 -6.35 28.78
N ARG A 261 -5.68 -6.11 29.62
CA ARG A 261 -5.55 -5.42 30.92
C ARG A 261 -5.81 -6.31 32.13
N ALA A 262 -6.40 -7.48 31.92
CA ALA A 262 -6.72 -8.42 32.97
C ALA A 262 -6.53 -9.85 32.45
N PRO A 263 -5.35 -10.47 32.65
CA PRO A 263 -5.10 -11.86 32.30
C PRO A 263 -6.17 -12.79 32.87
N GLY A 264 -6.65 -13.73 32.06
CA GLY A 264 -7.73 -14.64 32.45
C GLY A 264 -9.14 -14.04 32.42
N GLN A 265 -9.30 -12.75 32.07
CA GLN A 265 -10.60 -12.20 31.70
C GLN A 265 -10.85 -12.43 30.20
N ILE A 266 -11.88 -13.22 29.88
CA ILE A 266 -12.19 -13.62 28.50
C ILE A 266 -13.67 -13.38 28.21
N TRP A 267 -13.93 -12.69 27.10
CA TRP A 267 -15.24 -12.49 26.52
C TRP A 267 -15.45 -13.45 25.35
N VAL A 268 -16.67 -13.98 25.25
CA VAL A 268 -17.09 -14.88 24.17
C VAL A 268 -18.44 -14.42 23.62
N GLY A 269 -18.54 -14.41 22.28
CA GLY A 269 -19.79 -14.26 21.54
C GLY A 269 -20.13 -15.53 20.75
N THR A 270 -21.42 -15.84 20.56
CA THR A 270 -21.88 -17.05 19.84
C THR A 270 -22.76 -16.73 18.63
N ASP A 271 -22.87 -17.69 17.71
CA ASP A 271 -23.75 -17.65 16.51
C ASP A 271 -25.26 -17.74 16.85
N ASP A 272 -25.59 -18.03 18.11
CA ASP A 272 -26.95 -18.06 18.64
C ASP A 272 -27.24 -16.91 19.63
N GLY A 273 -26.33 -15.95 19.72
CA GLY A 273 -26.58 -14.63 20.30
C GLY A 273 -26.18 -14.50 21.77
N LYS A 274 -25.42 -15.44 22.33
CA LYS A 274 -24.91 -15.38 23.70
C LYS A 274 -23.68 -14.50 23.82
N VAL A 275 -23.63 -13.73 24.91
CA VAL A 275 -22.43 -13.01 25.37
C VAL A 275 -22.06 -13.54 26.75
N GLN A 276 -20.86 -14.10 26.85
CA GLN A 276 -20.36 -14.81 28.02
C GLN A 276 -19.07 -14.14 28.52
N LEU A 277 -18.89 -14.10 29.83
CA LEU A 277 -17.72 -13.51 30.49
C LEU A 277 -17.17 -14.45 31.56
N THR A 278 -15.88 -14.73 31.50
CA THR A 278 -15.09 -15.21 32.65
C THR A 278 -14.07 -14.15 33.05
N ARG A 279 -13.72 -14.12 34.34
CA ARG A 279 -12.70 -13.21 34.91
C ARG A 279 -11.61 -13.96 35.68
N ASP A 280 -11.62 -15.28 35.61
CA ASP A 280 -10.80 -16.18 36.41
C ASP A 280 -10.30 -17.37 35.58
N GLY A 281 -10.00 -17.13 34.30
CA GLY A 281 -9.39 -18.10 33.41
C GLY A 281 -10.32 -19.24 33.00
N GLY A 282 -11.64 -19.06 33.13
CA GLY A 282 -12.65 -20.05 32.77
C GLY A 282 -13.22 -20.86 33.93
N SER A 283 -12.79 -20.60 35.16
CA SER A 283 -13.32 -21.30 36.35
C SER A 283 -14.80 -20.99 36.57
N HIS A 284 -15.22 -19.74 36.34
CA HIS A 284 -16.61 -19.32 36.39
C HIS A 284 -16.98 -18.50 35.14
N TRP A 285 -18.19 -18.72 34.64
CA TRP A 285 -18.75 -18.04 33.47
C TRP A 285 -20.08 -17.36 33.80
N ALA A 286 -20.23 -16.13 33.35
CA ALA A 286 -21.45 -15.34 33.48
C ALA A 286 -22.07 -15.07 32.10
N ASP A 287 -23.31 -15.53 31.91
CA ASP A 287 -24.13 -15.18 30.75
C ASP A 287 -24.74 -13.79 30.97
N VAL A 288 -24.27 -12.80 30.21
CA VAL A 288 -24.73 -11.41 30.29
C VAL A 288 -25.70 -11.04 29.16
N THR A 289 -26.13 -12.01 28.37
CA THR A 289 -26.92 -11.83 27.13
C THR A 289 -28.21 -11.04 27.36
N ARG A 290 -28.93 -11.36 28.45
CA ARG A 290 -30.22 -10.72 28.77
C ARG A 290 -30.10 -9.19 28.96
N ASN A 291 -28.90 -8.70 29.28
CA ASN A 291 -28.67 -7.29 29.56
C ASN A 291 -28.51 -6.45 28.27
N LEU A 292 -28.31 -7.09 27.10
CA LEU A 292 -28.24 -6.39 25.80
C LEU A 292 -29.60 -5.83 25.36
N LYS A 293 -30.71 -6.42 25.85
CA LYS A 293 -32.09 -6.01 25.54
C LYS A 293 -32.38 -5.97 24.02
N LEU A 294 -31.94 -7.01 23.31
CA LEU A 294 -32.19 -7.19 21.88
C LEU A 294 -33.24 -8.29 21.64
N PRO A 295 -33.98 -8.26 20.52
CA PRO A 295 -34.87 -9.36 20.11
C PRO A 295 -34.09 -10.65 19.85
N ALA A 296 -34.77 -11.79 19.71
CA ALA A 296 -34.14 -13.03 19.28
C ALA A 296 -33.54 -12.96 17.86
N GLY A 297 -32.75 -13.97 17.49
CA GLY A 297 -32.12 -14.08 16.16
C GLY A 297 -30.86 -13.23 16.00
N ASN A 298 -30.01 -13.19 17.03
CA ASN A 298 -28.75 -12.46 17.02
C ASN A 298 -27.58 -13.41 16.78
N TRP A 299 -26.58 -12.94 16.04
CA TRP A 299 -25.23 -13.48 16.04
C TRP A 299 -24.32 -12.44 16.68
N ILE A 300 -23.47 -12.83 17.63
CA ILE A 300 -22.48 -11.92 18.19
C ILE A 300 -21.24 -11.97 17.29
N SER A 301 -21.26 -11.17 16.22
CA SER A 301 -20.24 -11.19 15.17
C SER A 301 -18.84 -10.81 15.67
N TRP A 302 -18.76 -9.98 16.72
CA TRP A 302 -17.50 -9.60 17.35
C TRP A 302 -17.67 -9.29 18.83
N VAL A 303 -16.66 -9.64 19.63
CA VAL A 303 -16.46 -9.15 21.00
C VAL A 303 -15.06 -8.54 21.10
N GLU A 304 -14.94 -7.35 21.69
CA GLU A 304 -13.64 -6.68 21.90
C GLU A 304 -13.56 -6.21 23.36
N ALA A 305 -12.68 -6.84 24.14
CA ALA A 305 -12.31 -6.34 25.45
C ALA A 305 -11.50 -5.04 25.31
N SER A 306 -11.79 -4.04 26.15
CA SER A 306 -11.09 -2.76 26.05
C SER A 306 -9.60 -2.88 26.36
N ARG A 307 -8.83 -2.06 25.64
CA ARG A 307 -7.38 -1.89 25.81
C ARG A 307 -7.03 -0.92 26.94
N PHE A 308 -8.01 -0.35 27.64
CA PHE A 308 -7.78 0.66 28.68
C PHE A 308 -8.39 0.30 30.02
N ASP A 309 -9.56 -0.33 30.03
CA ASP A 309 -10.30 -0.62 31.25
C ASP A 309 -10.88 -2.04 31.20
N PRO A 310 -10.52 -2.93 32.14
CA PRO A 310 -11.06 -4.30 32.14
C PRO A 310 -12.59 -4.35 32.33
N ALA A 311 -13.24 -3.31 32.85
CA ALA A 311 -14.71 -3.27 32.96
C ALA A 311 -15.42 -2.98 31.63
N VAL A 312 -14.69 -2.50 30.61
CA VAL A 312 -15.22 -2.07 29.32
C VAL A 312 -15.06 -3.17 28.28
N ALA A 313 -16.12 -3.42 27.52
CA ALA A 313 -16.11 -4.26 26.33
C ALA A 313 -17.11 -3.75 25.30
N TYR A 314 -16.87 -4.09 24.04
CA TYR A 314 -17.73 -3.77 22.91
C TYR A 314 -18.18 -5.05 22.23
N VAL A 315 -19.38 -5.03 21.66
CA VAL A 315 -19.89 -6.14 20.83
C VAL A 315 -20.55 -5.60 19.57
N THR A 316 -20.34 -6.29 18.45
CA THR A 316 -21.18 -6.14 17.26
C THR A 316 -22.22 -7.25 17.24
N VAL A 317 -23.42 -6.92 16.76
CA VAL A 317 -24.52 -7.89 16.64
C VAL A 317 -25.02 -7.92 15.21
N ASP A 318 -24.98 -9.09 14.62
CA ASP A 318 -25.49 -9.33 13.28
C ASP A 318 -26.90 -9.96 13.35
N ARG A 319 -27.82 -9.35 12.60
CA ARG A 319 -29.23 -9.74 12.49
C ARG A 319 -29.69 -9.80 11.03
N HIS A 320 -28.76 -9.76 10.06
CA HIS A 320 -29.13 -9.73 8.63
C HIS A 320 -29.89 -11.00 8.21
N THR A 321 -29.59 -12.13 8.85
CA THR A 321 -30.25 -13.43 8.60
C THR A 321 -31.74 -13.44 8.95
N VAL A 322 -32.21 -12.49 9.76
CA VAL A 322 -33.64 -12.26 10.05
C VAL A 322 -34.19 -11.01 9.36
N GLY A 323 -33.46 -10.47 8.38
CA GLY A 323 -33.87 -9.32 7.55
C GLY A 323 -33.56 -7.95 8.16
N ASP A 324 -32.85 -7.87 9.29
CA ASP A 324 -32.47 -6.61 9.93
C ASP A 324 -31.04 -6.19 9.56
N MET A 325 -30.93 -5.20 8.67
CA MET A 325 -29.66 -4.73 8.09
C MET A 325 -28.99 -3.59 8.88
N ASN A 326 -29.46 -3.28 10.10
CA ASN A 326 -28.91 -2.16 10.88
C ASN A 326 -27.53 -2.51 11.50
N PRO A 327 -26.59 -1.55 11.59
CA PRO A 327 -25.32 -1.77 12.31
C PRO A 327 -25.57 -1.75 13.82
N TYR A 328 -25.52 -2.89 14.50
CA TYR A 328 -25.58 -2.92 15.95
C TYR A 328 -24.18 -2.93 16.56
N VAL A 329 -23.88 -1.93 17.38
CA VAL A 329 -22.69 -1.90 18.23
C VAL A 329 -23.12 -1.50 19.64
N LEU A 330 -22.77 -2.31 20.63
CA LEU A 330 -23.08 -2.06 22.03
C LEU A 330 -21.80 -2.02 22.85
N ARG A 331 -21.82 -1.24 23.92
CA ARG A 331 -20.70 -1.05 24.85
C ARG A 331 -21.17 -1.31 26.27
N THR A 332 -20.38 -2.01 27.05
CA THR A 332 -20.49 -2.07 28.52
C THR A 332 -19.32 -1.34 29.17
N ALA A 333 -19.50 -0.91 30.41
CA ALA A 333 -18.45 -0.35 31.26
C ALA A 333 -18.51 -0.90 32.70
N ASP A 334 -19.21 -2.02 32.87
CA ASP A 334 -19.48 -2.63 34.17
C ASP A 334 -19.56 -4.16 34.08
N TYR A 335 -18.71 -4.75 33.24
CA TYR A 335 -18.63 -6.21 33.04
C TYR A 335 -19.94 -6.82 32.53
N GLY A 336 -20.64 -6.11 31.63
CA GLY A 336 -21.83 -6.61 30.94
C GLY A 336 -23.13 -6.51 31.75
N ARG A 337 -23.11 -5.84 32.90
CA ARG A 337 -24.33 -5.63 33.71
C ARG A 337 -25.27 -4.63 33.02
N ASN A 338 -24.72 -3.62 32.38
CA ASN A 338 -25.45 -2.67 31.54
C ASN A 338 -24.76 -2.54 30.16
N TRP A 339 -25.59 -2.38 29.13
CA TRP A 339 -25.15 -2.15 27.76
C TRP A 339 -25.74 -0.85 27.21
N GLN A 340 -24.86 0.01 26.72
CA GLN A 340 -25.20 1.20 25.95
C GLN A 340 -25.14 0.84 24.47
N ARG A 341 -26.24 1.07 23.74
CA ARG A 341 -26.24 0.96 22.29
C ARG A 341 -25.58 2.18 21.67
N LEU A 342 -24.46 1.99 20.99
CA LEU A 342 -23.73 3.02 20.24
C LEU A 342 -24.25 3.13 18.81
N LEU A 343 -24.55 1.99 18.18
CA LEU A 343 -25.15 1.90 16.86
C LEU A 343 -26.34 0.92 16.86
N GLY A 344 -27.33 1.19 16.03
CA GLY A 344 -28.54 0.40 15.80
C GLY A 344 -29.54 1.13 14.89
N PRO A 345 -30.83 0.76 14.91
CA PRO A 345 -31.86 1.43 14.11
C PRO A 345 -31.86 2.94 14.30
N GLY A 346 -31.82 3.68 13.19
CA GLY A 346 -31.78 5.15 13.20
C GLY A 346 -30.38 5.76 13.31
N SER A 347 -29.30 4.97 13.32
CA SER A 347 -27.92 5.49 13.44
C SER A 347 -27.35 6.13 12.16
N GLY A 348 -28.17 6.26 11.10
CA GLY A 348 -28.05 7.15 9.94
C GLY A 348 -26.71 7.23 9.20
N ALA A 349 -25.69 7.79 9.86
CA ALA A 349 -24.35 7.98 9.33
C ALA A 349 -23.61 6.67 9.05
N VAL A 350 -23.84 5.62 9.85
CA VAL A 350 -23.27 4.29 9.65
C VAL A 350 -24.27 3.40 8.90
N ARG A 351 -23.80 2.71 7.85
CA ARG A 351 -24.62 1.92 6.93
C ARG A 351 -24.08 0.50 6.83
N GLY A 352 -24.96 -0.46 6.55
CA GLY A 352 -24.63 -1.89 6.54
C GLY A 352 -24.58 -2.46 7.95
N TYR A 353 -24.87 -3.76 8.09
CA TYR A 353 -24.70 -4.44 9.37
C TYR A 353 -23.22 -4.50 9.76
N ALA A 354 -22.94 -4.58 11.06
CA ALA A 354 -21.58 -4.47 11.60
C ALA A 354 -20.92 -5.84 11.73
N HIS A 355 -19.70 -5.96 11.21
CA HIS A 355 -18.89 -7.18 11.28
C HIS A 355 -17.93 -7.15 12.47
N VAL A 356 -17.22 -6.03 12.65
CA VAL A 356 -16.13 -5.89 13.62
C VAL A 356 -16.14 -4.50 14.26
N VAL A 357 -15.72 -4.44 15.53
CA VAL A 357 -15.42 -3.18 16.25
C VAL A 357 -14.03 -3.27 16.88
N LYS A 358 -13.19 -2.26 16.67
CA LYS A 358 -11.86 -2.13 17.28
C LYS A 358 -11.70 -0.82 18.01
N GLU A 359 -11.09 -0.88 19.19
CA GLU A 359 -10.67 0.28 19.95
C GLU A 359 -9.21 0.62 19.59
N ASP A 360 -8.91 1.90 19.36
CA ASP A 360 -7.55 2.34 19.10
C ASP A 360 -6.63 2.01 20.29
N ARG A 361 -5.37 1.71 20.00
CA ARG A 361 -4.39 1.28 21.02
C ARG A 361 -3.89 2.41 21.94
N VAL A 362 -3.98 3.67 21.53
CA VAL A 362 -3.45 4.83 22.28
C VAL A 362 -4.58 5.72 22.83
N ASN A 363 -5.67 5.90 22.09
CA ASN A 363 -6.76 6.79 22.44
C ASN A 363 -8.11 6.05 22.55
N SER A 364 -8.56 5.82 23.79
CA SER A 364 -9.85 5.19 24.13
C SER A 364 -11.13 5.89 23.61
N ASN A 365 -11.01 7.06 22.98
CA ASN A 365 -12.13 7.69 22.29
C ASN A 365 -12.25 7.27 20.84
N ILE A 366 -11.21 6.68 20.25
CA ILE A 366 -11.21 6.29 18.85
C ILE A 366 -11.68 4.85 18.72
N LEU A 367 -12.76 4.68 17.94
CA LEU A 367 -13.34 3.39 17.61
C LEU A 367 -13.42 3.25 16.09
N PHE A 368 -13.12 2.06 15.59
CA PHE A 368 -13.29 1.69 14.19
C PHE A 368 -14.37 0.60 14.09
N VAL A 369 -15.25 0.71 13.11
CA VAL A 369 -16.29 -0.29 12.82
C VAL A 369 -16.22 -0.66 11.35
N GLY A 370 -15.95 -1.94 11.09
CA GLY A 370 -16.11 -2.55 9.77
C GLY A 370 -17.54 -2.99 9.57
N THR A 371 -18.13 -2.61 8.43
CA THR A 371 -19.51 -2.95 8.07
C THR A 371 -19.56 -3.58 6.70
N GLU A 372 -20.73 -4.07 6.30
CA GLU A 372 -20.98 -4.54 4.94
C GLU A 372 -20.75 -3.45 3.87
N LEU A 373 -20.75 -2.17 4.24
CA LEU A 373 -20.66 -1.04 3.31
C LEU A 373 -19.47 -0.10 3.61
N GLY A 374 -18.42 -0.62 4.23
CA GLY A 374 -17.15 0.08 4.43
C GLY A 374 -16.72 0.25 5.88
N LEU A 375 -15.62 0.99 6.05
CA LEU A 375 -15.05 1.36 7.35
C LEU A 375 -15.64 2.68 7.86
N PHE A 376 -16.00 2.71 9.13
CA PHE A 376 -16.43 3.91 9.86
C PHE A 376 -15.54 4.13 11.08
N ALA A 377 -15.31 5.40 11.43
CA ALA A 377 -14.53 5.78 12.59
C ALA A 377 -15.32 6.76 13.48
N SER A 378 -15.16 6.63 14.78
CA SER A 378 -15.59 7.59 15.79
C SER A 378 -14.36 8.17 16.47
N LEU A 379 -14.40 9.47 16.81
CA LEU A 379 -13.35 10.17 17.54
C LEU A 379 -13.77 10.53 18.98
N ASP A 380 -15.00 10.18 19.38
CA ASP A 380 -15.65 10.61 20.61
C ASP A 380 -16.33 9.46 21.37
N ARG A 381 -15.75 8.26 21.26
CA ARG A 381 -16.17 7.01 21.91
C ARG A 381 -17.56 6.55 21.46
N GLY A 382 -17.85 6.69 20.18
CA GLY A 382 -19.05 6.19 19.53
C GLY A 382 -20.26 7.12 19.64
N ARG A 383 -20.09 8.39 20.04
CA ARG A 383 -21.19 9.36 20.06
C ARG A 383 -21.50 9.88 18.66
N SER A 384 -20.47 10.06 17.83
CA SER A 384 -20.57 10.42 16.42
C SER A 384 -19.64 9.56 15.57
N TRP A 385 -20.02 9.39 14.29
CA TRP A 385 -19.34 8.51 13.35
C TRP A 385 -19.18 9.18 12.00
N ALA A 386 -18.06 8.89 11.33
CA ALA A 386 -17.80 9.29 9.97
C ALA A 386 -17.32 8.09 9.14
N GLN A 387 -17.76 8.00 7.88
CA GLN A 387 -17.24 6.99 6.97
C GLN A 387 -15.80 7.34 6.56
N PHE A 388 -14.91 6.36 6.63
CA PHE A 388 -13.54 6.48 6.13
C PHE A 388 -13.56 6.37 4.60
N LYS A 389 -13.29 7.48 3.90
CA LYS A 389 -13.32 7.57 2.43
C LYS A 389 -12.09 8.28 1.85
N PRO A 390 -10.88 7.68 1.93
CA PRO A 390 -9.76 8.18 1.16
C PRO A 390 -10.02 7.98 -0.34
N THR A 391 -9.19 8.60 -1.18
CA THR A 391 -9.31 8.45 -2.64
C THR A 391 -9.05 7.02 -3.06
N GLY A 392 -9.91 6.47 -3.92
CA GLY A 392 -9.74 5.12 -4.48
C GLY A 392 -10.30 3.99 -3.61
N TYR A 393 -10.65 4.24 -2.34
CA TYR A 393 -11.24 3.22 -1.48
C TYR A 393 -12.73 2.98 -1.83
N PRO A 394 -13.11 1.74 -2.21
CA PRO A 394 -14.48 1.42 -2.61
C PRO A 394 -15.43 1.24 -1.41
N ASP A 395 -16.73 1.38 -1.63
CA ASP A 395 -17.73 0.87 -0.68
C ASP A 395 -17.69 -0.68 -0.76
N VAL A 396 -17.07 -1.33 0.23
CA VAL A 396 -16.85 -2.79 0.28
C VAL A 396 -17.02 -3.29 1.72
N ALA A 397 -17.44 -4.54 1.90
CA ALA A 397 -17.49 -5.18 3.21
C ALA A 397 -16.09 -5.22 3.85
N VAL A 398 -16.00 -4.75 5.10
CA VAL A 398 -14.81 -4.82 5.94
C VAL A 398 -15.10 -5.78 7.08
N ARG A 399 -14.53 -6.99 7.00
CA ARG A 399 -14.86 -8.09 7.92
C ARG A 399 -13.99 -8.12 9.17
N ASP A 400 -12.75 -7.65 9.06
CA ASP A 400 -11.82 -7.59 10.18
C ASP A 400 -10.81 -6.44 10.03
N LEU A 401 -10.17 -6.08 11.14
CA LEU A 401 -9.25 -4.97 11.30
C LEU A 401 -8.07 -5.36 12.20
N ALA A 402 -6.84 -5.12 11.74
CA ALA A 402 -5.64 -5.26 12.56
C ALA A 402 -4.96 -3.89 12.77
N LEU A 403 -4.45 -3.66 13.98
CA LEU A 403 -3.63 -2.49 14.32
C LEU A 403 -2.18 -2.93 14.40
N GLN A 404 -1.30 -2.33 13.59
CA GLN A 404 0.14 -2.56 13.63
C GLN A 404 0.77 -1.55 14.60
N ASP A 405 1.36 -2.05 15.69
CA ASP A 405 1.76 -1.22 16.83
C ASP A 405 2.96 -0.30 16.58
N ARG A 406 3.89 -0.71 15.72
CA ARG A 406 5.15 -0.01 15.46
C ARG A 406 4.99 1.14 14.45
N GLU A 407 4.20 0.91 13.41
CA GLU A 407 3.96 1.87 12.32
C GLU A 407 2.71 2.72 12.53
N ASP A 408 1.85 2.33 13.47
CA ASP A 408 0.52 2.90 13.65
C ASP A 408 -0.37 2.71 12.42
N ASP A 409 -0.25 1.57 11.77
CA ASP A 409 -1.05 1.26 10.59
C ASP A 409 -2.36 0.56 10.97
N LEU A 410 -3.44 0.89 10.27
CA LEU A 410 -4.70 0.13 10.35
C LEU A 410 -4.83 -0.71 9.08
N VAL A 411 -4.84 -2.02 9.24
CA VAL A 411 -4.95 -3.00 8.14
C VAL A 411 -6.38 -3.53 8.07
N LEU A 412 -6.98 -3.51 6.89
CA LEU A 412 -8.38 -3.86 6.65
C LEU A 412 -8.46 -5.15 5.83
N ALA A 413 -9.15 -6.16 6.37
CA ALA A 413 -9.63 -7.31 5.60
C ALA A 413 -10.91 -6.90 4.88
N THR A 414 -10.84 -6.75 3.55
CA THR A 414 -12.05 -6.54 2.74
C THR A 414 -12.50 -7.82 2.07
N HIS A 415 -13.81 -8.04 2.02
CA HIS A 415 -14.39 -9.20 1.35
C HIS A 415 -14.66 -8.88 -0.13
N GLY A 416 -13.61 -8.91 -0.95
CA GLY A 416 -13.70 -8.76 -2.42
C GLY A 416 -12.86 -7.63 -3.00
N ARG A 417 -12.04 -6.93 -2.20
CA ARG A 417 -11.11 -5.88 -2.66
C ARG A 417 -9.72 -5.98 -2.03
N GLY A 418 -9.34 -7.18 -1.59
CA GLY A 418 -8.03 -7.46 -1.01
C GLY A 418 -7.78 -6.81 0.36
N ILE A 419 -6.50 -6.67 0.71
CA ILE A 419 -6.07 -5.94 1.91
C ILE A 419 -5.86 -4.47 1.57
N TRP A 420 -6.30 -3.60 2.48
CA TRP A 420 -5.95 -2.18 2.48
C TRP A 420 -5.17 -1.84 3.73
N VAL A 421 -4.10 -1.06 3.59
CA VAL A 421 -3.33 -0.51 4.71
C VAL A 421 -3.57 0.99 4.76
N VAL A 422 -4.06 1.49 5.87
CA VAL A 422 -4.07 2.91 6.19
C VAL A 422 -2.79 3.20 6.93
N ASP A 423 -1.78 3.65 6.19
CA ASP A 423 -0.48 3.99 6.76
C ASP A 423 -0.65 5.11 7.79
N ASP A 424 -0.13 4.94 9.00
CA ASP A 424 -0.09 5.93 10.08
C ASP A 424 -1.45 6.60 10.39
N ILE A 425 -2.18 6.04 11.35
CA ILE A 425 -3.42 6.58 11.90
C ILE A 425 -3.19 7.64 12.99
N THR A 426 -1.95 7.99 13.34
CA THR A 426 -1.68 8.99 14.38
C THR A 426 -2.36 10.34 14.13
N PRO A 427 -2.57 10.83 12.87
CA PRO A 427 -3.28 12.08 12.67
C PRO A 427 -4.75 12.03 13.11
N LEU A 428 -5.40 10.85 13.10
CA LEU A 428 -6.76 10.71 13.62
C LEU A 428 -6.79 10.96 15.14
N ARG A 429 -5.74 10.58 15.86
CA ARG A 429 -5.60 10.80 17.31
C ARG A 429 -5.46 12.26 17.69
N ALA A 430 -5.00 13.10 16.77
CA ALA A 430 -4.87 14.54 16.94
C ALA A 430 -6.12 15.34 16.56
N LEU A 431 -7.16 14.69 16.00
CA LEU A 431 -8.42 15.34 15.67
C LEU A 431 -9.30 15.46 16.92
N ASP A 432 -9.20 16.60 17.58
CA ASP A 432 -10.09 17.00 18.68
C ASP A 432 -11.06 18.11 18.23
N PRO A 433 -12.01 18.55 19.09
CA PRO A 433 -12.94 19.62 18.73
C PRO A 433 -12.27 20.93 18.30
N ALA A 434 -11.09 21.28 18.86
CA ALA A 434 -10.38 22.50 18.49
C ALA A 434 -9.74 22.36 17.10
N THR A 435 -9.10 21.22 16.82
CA THR A 435 -8.53 20.90 15.50
C THR A 435 -9.61 20.88 14.42
N LEU A 436 -10.80 20.32 14.72
CA LEU A 436 -11.93 20.27 13.78
C LEU A 436 -12.59 21.64 13.55
N ASP A 437 -12.48 22.57 14.50
CA ASP A 437 -13.01 23.93 14.35
C ASP A 437 -12.05 24.87 13.61
N ALA A 438 -10.76 24.55 13.57
CA ALA A 438 -9.73 25.33 12.90
C ALA A 438 -9.95 25.43 11.37
N ASN A 439 -9.73 26.62 10.80
CA ASN A 439 -9.85 26.86 9.36
C ASN A 439 -8.89 25.96 8.55
N ALA A 440 -7.64 25.92 8.97
CA ALA A 440 -6.64 24.93 8.58
C ALA A 440 -5.58 24.80 9.66
N VAL A 441 -5.12 23.58 9.93
CA VAL A 441 -4.12 23.31 10.96
C VAL A 441 -3.24 22.14 10.57
N LEU A 442 -1.92 22.30 10.71
CA LEU A 442 -0.97 21.20 10.54
C LEU A 442 -1.12 20.21 11.69
N ILE A 443 -1.11 18.93 11.35
CA ILE A 443 -1.17 17.86 12.33
C ILE A 443 0.23 17.26 12.42
N PRO A 444 0.93 17.41 13.56
CA PRO A 444 2.24 16.81 13.72
C PRO A 444 2.12 15.29 13.66
N GLY A 445 2.96 14.68 12.83
CA GLY A 445 3.10 13.22 12.73
C GLY A 445 4.25 12.70 13.59
N ARG A 446 4.46 11.39 13.55
CA ARG A 446 5.66 10.75 14.07
C ARG A 446 6.92 11.20 13.30
N PRO A 447 8.13 11.05 13.88
CA PRO A 447 9.37 11.21 13.13
C PRO A 447 9.37 10.35 11.86
N ILE A 448 9.80 10.94 10.74
CA ILE A 448 9.84 10.28 9.45
C ILE A 448 11.20 9.61 9.26
N GLU A 449 11.19 8.29 9.10
CA GLU A 449 12.38 7.55 8.73
C GLU A 449 12.67 7.72 7.23
N GLN A 450 13.89 8.14 6.89
CA GLN A 450 14.39 8.05 5.54
C GLN A 450 14.71 6.59 5.20
N ARG A 451 13.67 5.84 4.80
CA ARG A 451 13.80 4.42 4.44
C ARG A 451 14.87 4.20 3.36
N ILE A 452 15.63 3.12 3.49
CA ILE A 452 16.66 2.71 2.52
C ILE A 452 15.96 2.34 1.22
N HIS A 453 16.42 2.93 0.11
CA HIS A 453 15.94 2.57 -1.22
C HIS A 453 16.37 1.14 -1.58
N GLY A 454 15.41 0.24 -1.71
CA GLY A 454 15.63 -1.11 -2.22
C GLY A 454 15.59 -1.15 -3.75
N ASN A 455 16.39 -2.03 -4.34
CA ASN A 455 16.27 -2.42 -5.74
C ASN A 455 15.74 -3.85 -5.83
N GLY A 456 14.81 -4.10 -6.75
CA GLY A 456 14.13 -5.38 -6.87
C GLY A 456 12.83 -5.24 -7.66
N GLY A 457 12.03 -6.30 -7.64
CA GLY A 457 10.85 -6.42 -8.50
C GLY A 457 11.20 -6.85 -9.91
N TRP A 458 10.18 -7.20 -10.67
CA TRP A 458 10.31 -7.61 -12.06
C TRP A 458 9.17 -7.03 -12.90
N ALA A 459 9.43 -6.83 -14.19
CA ALA A 459 8.44 -6.31 -15.12
C ALA A 459 7.45 -7.41 -15.54
N GLU A 460 6.50 -7.74 -14.67
CA GLU A 460 5.49 -8.79 -14.89
C GLU A 460 4.40 -8.40 -15.92
N GLY A 461 4.35 -7.12 -16.34
CA GLY A 461 3.32 -6.60 -17.23
C GLY A 461 1.95 -6.43 -16.56
N ALA A 462 0.97 -5.94 -17.31
CA ALA A 462 -0.36 -5.61 -16.80
C ALA A 462 -1.25 -6.83 -16.49
N ALA A 463 -0.80 -8.05 -16.80
CA ALA A 463 -1.50 -9.30 -16.49
C ALA A 463 -1.26 -9.79 -15.05
N SER A 464 -0.37 -9.12 -14.32
CA SER A 464 -0.09 -9.37 -12.89
C SER A 464 -0.50 -8.16 -12.06
N TYR A 465 -1.12 -8.42 -10.91
CA TYR A 465 -1.41 -7.37 -9.93
C TYR A 465 -0.14 -7.01 -9.15
N ALA A 466 0.01 -5.73 -8.82
CA ALA A 466 1.00 -5.24 -7.86
C ALA A 466 0.34 -4.20 -6.95
N GLY A 467 0.33 -4.47 -5.65
CA GLY A 467 -0.06 -3.52 -4.63
C GLY A 467 0.89 -2.32 -4.55
N GLU A 468 0.37 -1.20 -4.05
CA GLU A 468 1.15 0.01 -3.82
C GLU A 468 1.98 -0.11 -2.54
N ASN A 469 3.20 0.45 -2.56
CA ASN A 469 4.01 0.62 -1.35
C ASN A 469 3.58 1.88 -0.59
N PRO A 470 3.90 1.98 0.72
CA PRO A 470 3.82 3.26 1.42
C PRO A 470 4.66 4.34 0.71
N PRO A 471 4.30 5.63 0.84
CA PRO A 471 5.06 6.72 0.25
C PRO A 471 6.51 6.72 0.75
N SER A 472 7.48 6.85 -0.17
CA SER A 472 8.91 6.90 0.16
C SER A 472 9.39 8.25 0.72
N GLY A 473 8.50 9.26 0.75
CA GLY A 473 8.76 10.60 1.23
C GLY A 473 8.13 10.86 2.62
N ALA A 474 8.27 12.09 3.10
CA ALA A 474 7.63 12.52 4.34
C ALA A 474 6.15 12.86 4.08
N SER A 475 5.27 12.13 4.75
CA SER A 475 3.83 12.31 4.66
C SER A 475 3.36 13.45 5.58
N ILE A 476 3.13 14.63 5.01
CA ILE A 476 2.71 15.82 5.76
C ILE A 476 1.19 15.85 5.82
N THR A 477 0.65 15.95 7.03
CA THR A 477 -0.80 15.91 7.27
C THR A 477 -1.32 17.24 7.83
N TYR A 478 -2.47 17.68 7.35
CA TYR A 478 -3.19 18.84 7.88
C TYR A 478 -4.70 18.67 7.72
N TYR A 479 -5.45 19.31 8.61
CA TYR A 479 -6.90 19.37 8.54
C TYR A 479 -7.37 20.67 7.89
N GLN A 480 -8.47 20.60 7.14
CA GLN A 480 -9.21 21.77 6.68
C GLN A 480 -10.70 21.61 6.96
N LYS A 481 -11.30 22.58 7.67
CA LYS A 481 -12.74 22.60 7.95
C LYS A 481 -13.60 22.71 6.68
N ALA A 482 -13.09 23.43 5.68
CA ALA A 482 -13.76 23.65 4.39
C ALA A 482 -12.78 23.51 3.23
N ARG A 483 -13.30 23.16 2.06
CA ARG A 483 -12.54 23.10 0.80
C ARG A 483 -11.94 24.48 0.50
N HIS A 484 -10.66 24.52 0.13
CA HIS A 484 -10.01 25.75 -0.28
C HIS A 484 -10.36 26.09 -1.74
N VAL A 485 -10.93 27.28 -1.95
CA VAL A 485 -11.40 27.75 -3.27
C VAL A 485 -10.88 29.13 -3.65
N ILE A 486 -10.58 29.99 -2.68
CA ILE A 486 -10.17 31.39 -2.91
C ILE A 486 -8.90 31.69 -2.12
N GLY A 487 -7.98 32.44 -2.72
CA GLY A 487 -6.76 32.91 -2.08
C GLY A 487 -5.58 31.95 -2.23
N ARG A 488 -4.39 32.42 -1.85
CA ARG A 488 -3.16 31.63 -1.92
C ARG A 488 -3.12 30.61 -0.79
N MET A 489 -2.74 29.39 -1.14
CA MET A 489 -2.43 28.33 -0.18
C MET A 489 -1.05 27.77 -0.51
N LYS A 490 -0.16 27.77 0.47
CA LYS A 490 1.21 27.28 0.34
C LYS A 490 1.54 26.30 1.44
N LEU A 491 2.31 25.28 1.11
CA LEU A 491 2.94 24.41 2.08
C LEU A 491 4.45 24.43 1.84
N GLU A 492 5.21 24.87 2.83
CA GLU A 492 6.66 25.02 2.74
C GLU A 492 7.33 24.13 3.77
N VAL A 493 8.51 23.63 3.46
CA VAL A 493 9.39 22.96 4.41
C VAL A 493 10.62 23.84 4.63
N LEU A 494 10.95 24.06 5.89
CA LEU A 494 12.05 24.90 6.34
C LEU A 494 13.09 24.05 7.07
N ASP A 495 14.36 24.34 6.87
CA ASP A 495 15.45 23.75 7.65
C ASP A 495 15.52 24.33 9.08
N ALA A 496 16.45 23.80 9.89
CA ALA A 496 16.69 24.25 11.25
C ALA A 496 17.12 25.73 11.37
N ALA A 497 17.58 26.36 10.28
CA ALA A 497 17.92 27.78 10.22
C ALA A 497 16.74 28.67 9.78
N GLY A 498 15.57 28.08 9.49
CA GLY A 498 14.38 28.78 9.01
C GLY A 498 14.42 29.11 7.51
N LYS A 499 15.34 28.53 6.74
CA LYS A 499 15.38 28.69 5.29
C LYS A 499 14.42 27.70 4.63
N VAL A 500 13.61 28.19 3.69
CA VAL A 500 12.74 27.32 2.87
C VAL A 500 13.61 26.40 2.02
N VAL A 501 13.47 25.09 2.21
CA VAL A 501 14.14 24.05 1.43
C VAL A 501 13.26 23.52 0.31
N ASP A 502 11.93 23.57 0.48
CA ASP A 502 10.98 23.16 -0.56
C ASP A 502 9.61 23.83 -0.40
N GLU A 503 8.86 23.98 -1.49
CA GLU A 503 7.45 24.40 -1.53
C GLU A 503 6.63 23.32 -2.24
N ILE A 504 5.72 22.69 -1.49
CA ILE A 504 4.95 21.53 -1.91
C ILE A 504 3.53 21.96 -2.31
N PRO A 505 2.97 21.45 -3.40
CA PRO A 505 1.57 21.69 -3.74
C PRO A 505 0.62 21.22 -2.63
N ALA A 506 -0.11 22.16 -2.04
CA ALA A 506 -1.12 21.86 -1.03
C ALA A 506 -2.41 21.32 -1.66
N ALA A 507 -2.88 20.17 -1.20
CA ALA A 507 -4.24 19.68 -1.44
C ALA A 507 -5.31 20.63 -0.87
N LYS A 508 -6.36 20.86 -1.65
CA LYS A 508 -7.39 21.87 -1.37
C LYS A 508 -8.68 21.27 -0.80
N ARG A 509 -8.69 19.99 -0.38
CA ARG A 509 -9.91 19.26 -0.02
C ARG A 509 -10.36 19.57 1.41
N LYS A 510 -11.65 19.44 1.68
CA LYS A 510 -12.19 19.44 3.04
C LYS A 510 -11.76 18.17 3.77
N GLY A 511 -11.51 18.27 5.07
CA GLY A 511 -11.12 17.17 5.95
C GLY A 511 -9.61 17.03 6.08
N LEU A 512 -9.15 15.83 6.43
CA LEU A 512 -7.74 15.48 6.45
C LEU A 512 -7.16 15.48 5.03
N ASN A 513 -6.05 16.17 4.86
CA ASN A 513 -5.24 16.18 3.66
C ASN A 513 -3.85 15.65 4.01
N ARG A 514 -3.31 14.79 3.14
CA ARG A 514 -1.99 14.23 3.29
C ARG A 514 -1.23 14.43 1.98
N VAL A 515 -0.04 15.02 2.06
CA VAL A 515 0.80 15.33 0.90
C VAL A 515 2.22 14.83 1.14
N ASN A 516 2.83 14.27 0.11
CA ASN A 516 4.15 13.65 0.22
C ASN A 516 5.25 14.63 -0.17
N TRP A 517 6.17 14.89 0.75
CA TRP A 517 7.42 15.58 0.46
C TRP A 517 8.50 14.57 0.05
N SER A 518 9.10 14.73 -1.12
CA SER A 518 10.11 13.79 -1.64
C SER A 518 11.36 13.65 -0.77
N MET A 519 11.60 14.60 0.16
CA MET A 519 12.82 14.71 0.96
C MET A 519 14.09 14.77 0.10
N ARG A 520 14.00 15.38 -1.10
CA ARG A 520 15.12 15.58 -2.02
C ARG A 520 15.40 17.07 -2.23
N THR A 521 16.66 17.37 -2.43
CA THR A 521 17.10 18.67 -2.92
C THR A 521 16.63 18.87 -4.35
N LYS A 522 16.64 20.13 -4.84
CA LYS A 522 16.48 20.40 -6.27
C LYS A 522 17.58 19.66 -7.08
N PRO A 523 17.24 19.13 -8.27
CA PRO A 523 18.22 18.53 -9.16
C PRO A 523 19.30 19.55 -9.56
N PRO A 524 20.53 19.11 -9.88
CA PRO A 524 21.55 20.02 -10.38
C PRO A 524 21.20 20.60 -11.75
N THR A 525 21.75 21.77 -12.06
CA THR A 525 21.67 22.37 -13.40
C THR A 525 22.65 21.71 -14.35
N VAL A 526 22.15 20.86 -15.24
CA VAL A 526 22.93 20.07 -16.20
C VAL A 526 22.92 20.73 -17.59
N PRO A 527 24.07 20.82 -18.30
CA PRO A 527 24.08 21.38 -19.65
C PRO A 527 23.28 20.51 -20.63
N PRO A 528 22.53 21.11 -21.57
CA PRO A 528 21.83 20.35 -22.61
C PRO A 528 22.80 19.53 -23.47
N ALA A 529 22.43 18.29 -23.78
CA ALA A 529 23.21 17.36 -24.61
C ALA A 529 22.28 16.45 -25.42
N ALA A 530 22.83 15.69 -26.36
CA ALA A 530 22.08 14.70 -27.14
C ALA A 530 21.62 13.48 -26.30
N ALA A 531 22.34 13.17 -25.21
CA ALA A 531 22.02 12.08 -24.28
C ALA A 531 21.30 12.58 -23.01
N LEU A 532 20.50 11.72 -22.39
CA LEU A 532 19.87 12.00 -21.09
C LEU A 532 20.89 11.86 -19.95
N ALA A 533 20.91 12.79 -19.00
CA ALA A 533 21.61 12.64 -17.72
C ALA A 533 20.61 12.12 -16.67
N ALA A 534 20.53 10.80 -16.53
CA ALA A 534 19.48 10.14 -15.76
C ALA A 534 19.70 10.29 -14.24
N ALA A 535 20.94 10.22 -13.76
CA ALA A 535 21.21 10.31 -12.33
C ALA A 535 20.92 11.71 -11.78
N SER A 536 21.18 12.74 -12.60
CA SER A 536 20.97 14.15 -12.29
C SER A 536 19.54 14.63 -12.54
N ALA A 537 18.64 13.76 -12.99
CA ALA A 537 17.21 14.08 -13.09
C ALA A 537 16.57 14.33 -11.71
N PHE A 538 17.21 13.84 -10.64
CA PHE A 538 16.79 14.02 -9.26
C PHE A 538 17.92 14.59 -8.40
N GLY A 539 17.60 15.43 -7.42
CA GLY A 539 18.56 15.82 -6.40
C GLY A 539 18.81 14.69 -5.40
N GLN A 540 19.95 14.74 -4.72
CA GLN A 540 20.21 13.89 -3.57
C GLN A 540 19.23 14.18 -2.44
N ARG A 541 19.02 13.19 -1.57
CA ARG A 541 18.15 13.34 -0.41
C ARG A 541 18.71 14.37 0.58
N ILE A 542 17.80 15.09 1.23
CA ILE A 542 18.13 15.99 2.34
C ILE A 542 18.74 15.20 3.50
N LEU A 543 19.56 15.86 4.32
CA LEU A 543 20.14 15.24 5.50
C LEU A 543 19.06 14.99 6.57
N PRO A 544 19.10 13.85 7.28
CA PRO A 544 18.32 13.68 8.51
C PRO A 544 18.58 14.82 9.48
N GLY A 545 17.53 15.30 10.15
CA GLY A 545 17.58 16.46 11.03
C GLY A 545 16.19 17.02 11.35
N HIS A 546 16.19 18.18 11.99
CA HIS A 546 14.97 18.90 12.38
C HIS A 546 14.54 19.86 11.27
N TYR A 547 13.29 19.74 10.84
CA TYR A 547 12.65 20.62 9.88
C TYR A 547 11.36 21.21 10.47
N THR A 548 10.87 22.26 9.85
CA THR A 548 9.56 22.86 10.17
C THR A 548 8.70 22.89 8.92
N VAL A 549 7.49 22.38 9.01
CA VAL A 549 6.48 22.57 7.96
C VAL A 549 5.71 23.85 8.26
N ARG A 550 5.52 24.69 7.25
CA ARG A 550 4.73 25.92 7.32
C ARG A 550 3.61 25.88 6.31
N LEU A 551 2.37 25.91 6.79
CA LEU A 551 1.18 26.03 5.95
C LEU A 551 0.67 27.47 6.03
N THR A 552 0.56 28.12 4.88
CA THR A 552 -0.05 29.45 4.75
C THR A 552 -1.35 29.33 3.98
N LYS A 553 -2.47 29.75 4.56
CA LYS A 553 -3.79 29.76 3.90
C LYS A 553 -4.44 31.13 4.10
N SER A 554 -4.65 31.86 3.00
CA SER A 554 -5.30 33.19 3.04
C SER A 554 -4.65 34.17 4.03
N GLY A 555 -3.32 34.10 4.20
CA GLY A 555 -2.54 34.93 5.11
C GLY A 555 -2.39 34.36 6.53
N GLU A 556 -3.19 33.36 6.92
CA GLU A 556 -3.02 32.65 8.19
C GLU A 556 -1.89 31.63 8.06
N VAL A 557 -1.01 31.59 9.06
CA VAL A 557 0.17 30.72 9.09
C VAL A 557 0.05 29.76 10.26
N THR A 558 0.25 28.47 10.00
CA THR A 558 0.44 27.43 11.01
C THR A 558 1.75 26.70 10.73
N THR A 559 2.41 26.24 11.78
CA THR A 559 3.68 25.51 11.69
C THR A 559 3.64 24.24 12.53
N ALA A 560 4.33 23.20 12.07
CA ALA A 560 4.53 21.97 12.83
C ALA A 560 5.97 21.46 12.66
N PRO A 561 6.55 20.82 13.69
CA PRO A 561 7.84 20.17 13.56
C PRO A 561 7.75 18.97 12.61
N LEU A 562 8.85 18.70 11.90
CA LEU A 562 9.04 17.52 11.08
C LEU A 562 10.45 16.99 11.31
N ASP A 563 10.55 15.93 12.10
CA ASP A 563 11.81 15.26 12.36
C ASP A 563 12.06 14.18 11.31
N VAL A 564 13.24 14.23 10.69
CA VAL A 564 13.67 13.26 9.69
C VAL A 564 14.83 12.44 10.27
N THR A 565 14.67 11.13 10.37
CA THR A 565 15.66 10.22 10.96
C THR A 565 16.23 9.25 9.94
N LEU A 566 17.32 8.59 10.29
CA LEU A 566 17.81 7.44 9.54
C LEU A 566 16.82 6.27 9.63
N ASP A 567 16.81 5.43 8.61
CA ASP A 567 16.20 4.10 8.67
C ASP A 567 16.81 3.31 9.84
N LYS A 568 15.97 2.69 10.67
CA LYS A 568 16.43 1.88 11.81
C LYS A 568 17.33 0.70 11.41
N ARG A 569 17.25 0.25 10.16
CA ARG A 569 18.06 -0.84 9.59
C ARG A 569 19.40 -0.35 9.04
N ALA A 570 19.66 0.96 9.05
CA ALA A 570 20.88 1.54 8.51
C ALA A 570 22.12 1.07 9.29
N THR A 571 23.15 0.66 8.55
CA THR A 571 24.47 0.31 9.08
C THR A 571 25.48 1.45 8.96
N PHE A 572 25.02 2.64 8.55
CA PHE A 572 25.82 3.85 8.36
C PHE A 572 25.37 4.97 9.30
N THR A 573 26.25 5.94 9.53
CA THR A 573 26.01 7.03 10.48
C THR A 573 25.56 8.33 9.79
N LEU A 574 25.06 9.29 10.58
CA LEU A 574 24.78 10.64 10.07
C LEU A 574 26.04 11.33 9.53
N ALA A 575 27.22 11.06 10.09
CA ALA A 575 28.48 11.60 9.58
C ALA A 575 28.81 11.04 8.19
N ASP A 576 28.47 9.77 7.93
CA ASP A 576 28.62 9.16 6.61
C ASP A 576 27.66 9.78 5.59
N ARG A 577 26.41 10.07 6.00
CA ARG A 577 25.45 10.84 5.19
C ARG A 577 25.97 12.23 4.87
N GLN A 578 26.55 12.94 5.84
CA GLN A 578 27.12 14.27 5.63
C GLN A 578 28.26 14.22 4.62
N ALA A 579 29.15 13.22 4.70
CA ALA A 579 30.22 13.03 3.73
C ALA A 579 29.67 12.73 2.31
N GLN A 580 28.63 11.89 2.22
CA GLN A 580 27.94 11.57 0.97
C GLN A 580 27.30 12.82 0.35
N TYR A 581 26.54 13.57 1.15
CA TYR A 581 25.87 14.80 0.74
C TYR A 581 26.87 15.86 0.28
N ALA A 582 27.98 16.04 1.00
CA ALA A 582 29.04 16.98 0.62
C ALA A 582 29.72 16.60 -0.71
N ALA A 583 29.92 15.30 -0.97
CA ALA A 583 30.44 14.83 -2.25
C ALA A 583 29.45 15.06 -3.39
N ALA A 584 28.15 14.80 -3.17
CA ALA A 584 27.10 15.09 -4.14
C ALA A 584 27.03 16.59 -4.47
N GLU A 585 27.12 17.47 -3.47
CA GLU A 585 27.15 18.93 -3.68
C GLU A 585 28.40 19.40 -4.45
N ARG A 586 29.57 18.77 -4.24
CA ARG A 586 30.75 19.03 -5.09
C ARG A 586 30.48 18.70 -6.55
N VAL A 587 29.83 17.57 -6.82
CA VAL A 587 29.47 17.15 -8.18
C VAL A 587 28.41 18.09 -8.79
N LYS A 588 27.43 18.58 -8.00
CA LYS A 588 26.53 19.65 -8.46
C LYS A 588 27.27 20.93 -8.86
N GLY A 589 28.32 21.29 -8.10
CA GLY A 589 29.20 22.40 -8.45
C GLY A 589 29.89 22.22 -9.80
N LEU A 590 30.30 20.98 -10.14
CA LEU A 590 30.83 20.66 -11.47
C LEU A 590 29.79 20.90 -12.56
N PHE A 591 28.56 20.44 -12.37
CA PHE A 591 27.47 20.67 -13.32
C PHE A 591 27.15 22.16 -13.52
N ALA A 592 27.08 22.95 -12.45
CA ALA A 592 26.82 24.38 -12.53
C ALA A 592 27.91 25.11 -13.33
N ARG A 593 29.19 24.80 -13.07
CA ARG A 593 30.31 25.35 -13.86
C ARG A 593 30.25 24.92 -15.32
N MET A 594 30.01 23.64 -15.57
CA MET A 594 29.90 23.09 -16.92
C MET A 594 28.73 23.70 -17.70
N SER A 595 27.57 23.88 -17.08
CA SER A 595 26.41 24.56 -17.65
C SER A 595 26.75 25.98 -18.07
N ARG A 596 27.41 26.75 -17.20
CA ARG A 596 27.89 28.09 -17.52
C ARG A 596 28.83 28.09 -18.72
N LEU A 597 29.82 27.21 -18.71
CA LEU A 597 30.80 27.09 -19.78
C LEU A 597 30.13 26.75 -21.13
N VAL A 598 29.23 25.76 -21.15
CA VAL A 598 28.47 25.38 -22.35
C VAL A 598 27.57 26.52 -22.83
N GLY A 599 26.97 27.28 -21.91
CA GLY A 599 26.18 28.48 -22.22
C GLY A 599 27.03 29.54 -22.93
N GLU A 600 28.21 29.86 -22.40
CA GLU A 600 29.14 30.81 -23.02
C GLU A 600 29.63 30.32 -24.39
N ILE A 601 29.98 29.04 -24.51
CA ILE A 601 30.42 28.44 -25.78
C ILE A 601 29.29 28.51 -26.83
N ASN A 602 28.06 28.17 -26.45
CA ASN A 602 26.91 28.24 -27.35
C ASN A 602 26.60 29.68 -27.78
N ALA A 603 26.78 30.66 -26.88
CA ALA A 603 26.62 32.08 -27.23
C ALA A 603 27.62 32.52 -28.32
N VAL A 604 28.89 32.07 -28.25
CA VAL A 604 29.87 32.29 -29.33
C VAL A 604 29.43 31.59 -30.60
N ARG A 605 29.07 30.31 -30.52
CA ARG A 605 28.75 29.49 -31.70
C ARG A 605 27.57 30.07 -32.48
N VAL A 606 26.44 30.29 -31.79
CA VAL A 606 25.23 30.85 -32.39
C VAL A 606 25.45 32.29 -32.85
N GLY A 607 26.20 33.08 -32.08
CA GLY A 607 26.56 34.44 -32.46
C GLY A 607 27.37 34.48 -33.76
N ALA A 608 28.37 33.61 -33.89
CA ALA A 608 29.21 33.49 -35.07
C ALA A 608 28.43 32.96 -36.30
N GLU A 609 27.57 31.95 -36.13
CA GLU A 609 26.67 31.45 -37.18
C GLU A 609 25.70 32.55 -37.70
N GLY A 610 25.32 33.49 -36.83
CA GLY A 610 24.45 34.61 -37.17
C GLY A 610 25.14 35.80 -37.87
N VAL A 611 26.48 35.81 -37.96
CA VAL A 611 27.23 36.94 -38.56
C VAL A 611 26.91 37.06 -40.05
N GLN A 612 26.40 38.23 -40.44
CA GLN A 612 26.22 38.62 -41.84
C GLN A 612 27.37 39.55 -42.26
N GLY A 613 27.87 39.41 -43.48
CA GLY A 613 28.97 40.25 -43.97
C GLY A 613 29.67 39.73 -45.24
N PRO A 614 30.79 40.36 -45.62
CA PRO A 614 31.62 39.92 -46.75
C PRO A 614 32.05 38.44 -46.62
N PRO A 615 32.31 37.73 -47.74
CA PRO A 615 32.67 36.31 -47.72
C PRO A 615 33.81 35.95 -46.77
N ALA A 616 34.83 36.80 -46.65
CA ALA A 616 35.96 36.59 -45.74
C ALA A 616 35.54 36.59 -44.26
N ILE A 617 34.69 37.53 -43.84
CA ILE A 617 34.19 37.61 -42.46
C ILE A 617 33.28 36.42 -42.14
N ARG A 618 32.48 35.96 -43.11
CA ARG A 618 31.64 34.77 -42.93
C ARG A 618 32.49 33.50 -42.78
N ALA A 619 33.56 33.36 -43.56
CA ALA A 619 34.50 32.23 -43.42
C ALA A 619 35.20 32.23 -42.05
N ASP A 620 35.65 33.40 -41.57
CA ASP A 620 36.23 33.54 -40.23
C ASP A 620 35.19 33.24 -39.13
N ALA A 621 33.93 33.65 -39.32
CA ALA A 621 32.83 33.34 -38.40
C ALA A 621 32.56 31.83 -38.32
N GLU A 622 32.54 31.13 -39.45
CA GLU A 622 32.42 29.66 -39.49
C GLU A 622 33.58 28.98 -38.75
N GLN A 623 34.81 29.51 -38.88
CA GLN A 623 35.96 28.99 -38.15
C GLN A 623 35.85 29.22 -36.63
N ILE A 624 35.38 30.39 -36.20
CA ILE A 624 35.12 30.69 -34.78
C ILE A 624 34.03 29.78 -34.22
N SER A 625 32.94 29.59 -34.96
CA SER A 625 31.86 28.67 -34.60
C SER A 625 32.39 27.24 -34.44
N SER A 626 33.15 26.75 -35.42
CA SER A 626 33.72 25.41 -35.42
C SER A 626 34.69 25.17 -34.25
N LYS A 627 35.62 26.10 -33.99
CA LYS A 627 36.53 26.03 -32.84
C LYS A 627 35.80 26.03 -31.50
N ALA A 628 34.76 26.87 -31.36
CA ALA A 628 33.93 26.88 -30.17
C ALA A 628 33.19 25.54 -30.00
N ASP A 629 32.67 24.97 -31.10
CA ASP A 629 32.00 23.68 -31.09
C ASP A 629 32.94 22.51 -30.74
N ASP A 630 34.20 22.55 -31.18
CA ASP A 630 35.18 21.54 -30.82
C ASP A 630 35.46 21.51 -29.30
N ILE A 631 35.52 22.68 -28.66
CA ILE A 631 35.60 22.77 -27.19
C ILE A 631 34.32 22.21 -26.56
N ARG A 632 33.14 22.52 -27.11
CA ARG A 632 31.86 22.00 -26.60
C ARG A 632 31.78 20.48 -26.67
N LYS A 633 32.28 19.87 -27.75
CA LYS A 633 32.27 18.41 -27.95
C LYS A 633 33.03 17.67 -26.87
N GLU A 634 33.94 18.31 -26.12
CA GLU A 634 34.61 17.69 -24.97
C GLU A 634 33.73 17.64 -23.72
N LEU A 635 32.75 18.55 -23.63
CA LEU A 635 31.87 18.70 -22.47
C LEU A 635 30.61 17.86 -22.59
N VAL A 636 29.97 17.87 -23.76
CA VAL A 636 28.63 17.28 -23.95
C VAL A 636 28.55 16.41 -25.19
N ALA A 637 27.80 15.30 -25.10
CA ALA A 637 27.48 14.49 -26.26
C ALA A 637 26.70 15.29 -27.33
N THR A 638 27.09 15.12 -28.59
CA THR A 638 26.58 15.88 -29.73
C THR A 638 25.87 15.02 -30.77
N LYS A 639 26.15 13.72 -30.80
CA LYS A 639 25.51 12.78 -31.72
C LYS A 639 24.13 12.35 -31.21
N GLU A 640 23.10 12.57 -32.04
CA GLU A 640 21.76 12.09 -31.75
C GLU A 640 21.71 10.56 -31.84
N GLY A 641 21.23 9.92 -30.76
CA GLY A 641 21.05 8.47 -30.67
C GLY A 641 19.94 8.03 -29.70
N GLY A 642 19.15 8.97 -29.17
CA GLY A 642 18.19 8.70 -28.09
C GLY A 642 18.88 8.59 -26.73
N ALA A 643 18.34 7.76 -25.83
CA ALA A 643 18.88 7.58 -24.47
C ALA A 643 20.29 6.94 -24.45
N ILE A 644 20.73 6.32 -25.54
CA ILE A 644 22.02 5.65 -25.67
C ILE A 644 22.68 6.18 -26.95
N THR A 645 23.57 7.16 -26.82
CA THR A 645 24.29 7.75 -27.96
C THR A 645 25.63 7.07 -28.24
N GLY A 646 26.15 6.30 -27.28
CA GLY A 646 27.51 5.72 -27.29
C GLY A 646 28.64 6.76 -27.20
N GLU A 647 28.31 8.05 -27.16
CA GLU A 647 29.26 9.15 -26.99
C GLU A 647 29.26 9.59 -25.53
N GLU A 648 30.32 9.25 -24.81
CA GLU A 648 30.54 9.73 -23.44
C GLU A 648 31.49 10.93 -23.46
N ARG A 649 31.07 12.02 -22.81
CA ARG A 649 31.85 13.23 -22.58
C ARG A 649 31.90 13.53 -21.09
N LEU A 650 32.50 14.66 -20.76
CA LEU A 650 32.68 15.04 -19.36
C LEU A 650 31.34 15.11 -18.61
N ARG A 651 30.26 15.59 -19.24
CA ARG A 651 28.92 15.64 -18.63
C ARG A 651 28.41 14.26 -18.24
N GLU A 652 28.53 13.27 -19.12
CA GLU A 652 28.07 11.90 -18.88
C GLU A 652 28.85 11.27 -17.73
N HIS A 653 30.17 11.45 -17.69
CA HIS A 653 30.98 10.95 -16.57
C HIS A 653 30.69 11.65 -15.22
N VAL A 654 30.31 12.93 -15.26
CA VAL A 654 29.86 13.66 -14.06
C VAL A 654 28.48 13.16 -13.61
N ASP A 655 27.60 12.79 -14.53
CA ASP A 655 26.30 12.15 -14.20
C ASP A 655 26.49 10.76 -13.59
N ASP A 656 27.37 9.94 -14.16
CA ASP A 656 27.68 8.60 -13.67
C ASP A 656 28.20 8.64 -12.23
N ILE A 657 29.15 9.52 -11.93
CA ILE A 657 29.69 9.63 -10.57
C ILE A 657 28.66 10.22 -9.59
N PHE A 658 27.78 11.12 -10.04
CA PHE A 658 26.66 11.61 -9.23
C PHE A 658 25.71 10.46 -8.86
N GLY A 659 25.37 9.62 -9.83
CA GLY A 659 24.56 8.42 -9.61
C GLY A 659 25.24 7.44 -8.67
N ALA A 660 26.53 7.18 -8.86
CA ALA A 660 27.29 6.27 -8.01
C ALA A 660 27.41 6.76 -6.56
N ILE A 661 27.53 8.07 -6.33
CA ILE A 661 27.54 8.66 -4.99
C ILE A 661 26.15 8.61 -4.34
N ASN A 662 25.07 8.71 -5.12
CA ASN A 662 23.70 8.75 -4.62
C ASN A 662 23.00 7.38 -4.59
N SER A 663 23.63 6.32 -5.09
CA SER A 663 23.06 4.96 -5.13
C SER A 663 22.99 4.32 -3.75
N VAL A 664 23.85 4.76 -2.83
CA VAL A 664 23.88 4.36 -1.43
C VAL A 664 24.05 5.58 -0.54
N GLU A 665 23.63 5.42 0.70
CA GLU A 665 23.62 6.51 1.68
C GLU A 665 24.83 6.49 2.63
N THR A 666 25.87 5.75 2.26
CA THR A 666 27.11 5.59 3.04
C THR A 666 28.17 6.59 2.59
N ARG A 667 29.28 6.66 3.33
CA ARG A 667 30.43 7.47 2.97
C ARG A 667 30.92 7.07 1.56
N PRO A 668 31.14 8.03 0.65
CA PRO A 668 31.70 7.73 -0.66
C PRO A 668 33.04 7.02 -0.54
N THR A 669 33.28 6.08 -1.44
CA THR A 669 34.55 5.35 -1.47
C THR A 669 35.70 6.29 -1.84
N THR A 670 36.92 5.91 -1.47
CA THR A 670 38.13 6.65 -1.84
C THR A 670 38.25 6.80 -3.37
N TYR A 671 37.88 5.76 -4.12
CA TYR A 671 37.82 5.80 -5.58
C TYR A 671 36.81 6.82 -6.10
N GLN A 672 35.60 6.87 -5.55
CA GLN A 672 34.59 7.84 -5.97
C GLN A 672 35.07 9.28 -5.75
N LEU A 673 35.63 9.58 -4.59
CA LEU A 673 36.17 10.92 -4.29
C LEU A 673 37.34 11.29 -5.20
N ALA A 674 38.25 10.35 -5.48
CA ALA A 674 39.34 10.56 -6.42
C ALA A 674 38.82 10.84 -7.83
N ARG A 675 37.78 10.11 -8.28
CA ARG A 675 37.15 10.33 -9.59
C ARG A 675 36.51 11.71 -9.69
N VAL A 676 35.84 12.19 -8.64
CA VAL A 676 35.33 13.57 -8.59
C VAL A 676 36.47 14.59 -8.77
N GLY A 677 37.60 14.38 -8.08
CA GLY A 677 38.78 15.23 -8.24
C GLY A 677 39.37 15.22 -9.67
N THR A 678 39.41 14.05 -10.31
CA THR A 678 39.84 13.93 -11.72
C THR A 678 38.90 14.68 -12.66
N LEU A 679 37.58 14.55 -12.47
CA LEU A 679 36.59 15.23 -13.32
C LEU A 679 36.62 16.75 -13.13
N ASP A 680 36.86 17.22 -11.90
CA ASP A 680 37.10 18.63 -11.60
C ASP A 680 38.30 19.17 -12.37
N ALA A 681 39.45 18.48 -12.31
CA ALA A 681 40.65 18.87 -13.04
C ALA A 681 40.46 18.86 -14.57
N GLN A 682 39.71 17.88 -15.09
CA GLN A 682 39.35 17.83 -16.52
C GLN A 682 38.47 19.01 -16.93
N LEU A 683 37.46 19.36 -16.12
CA LEU A 683 36.62 20.54 -16.38
C LEU A 683 37.46 21.82 -16.37
N ALA A 684 38.34 21.98 -15.38
CA ALA A 684 39.24 23.13 -15.28
C ALA A 684 40.16 23.27 -16.51
N ALA A 685 40.62 22.17 -17.09
CA ALA A 685 41.42 22.19 -18.32
C ALA A 685 40.61 22.63 -19.56
N VAL A 686 39.31 22.28 -19.63
CA VAL A 686 38.42 22.78 -20.70
C VAL A 686 38.12 24.27 -20.48
N GLU A 687 37.85 24.68 -19.23
CA GLU A 687 37.67 26.10 -18.85
C GLU A 687 38.87 26.95 -19.26
N ALA A 688 40.10 26.48 -18.99
CA ALA A 688 41.33 27.16 -19.38
C ALA A 688 41.50 27.28 -20.90
N ARG A 689 41.16 26.23 -21.66
CA ARG A 689 41.19 26.27 -23.14
C ARG A 689 40.18 27.24 -23.71
N PHE A 690 38.96 27.28 -23.16
CA PHE A 690 37.98 28.25 -23.58
C PHE A 690 38.39 29.69 -23.22
N ALA A 691 38.99 29.90 -22.05
CA ALA A 691 39.54 31.20 -21.67
C ALA A 691 40.64 31.67 -22.66
N ALA A 692 41.55 30.78 -23.06
CA ALA A 692 42.57 31.08 -24.07
C ALA A 692 41.97 31.39 -25.44
N PHE A 693 40.95 30.62 -25.86
CA PHE A 693 40.18 30.90 -27.08
C PHE A 693 39.50 32.27 -27.03
N LYS A 694 38.89 32.64 -25.89
CA LYS A 694 38.27 33.96 -25.68
C LYS A 694 39.28 35.10 -25.81
N SER A 695 40.43 35.00 -25.13
CA SER A 695 41.46 36.05 -25.15
C SER A 695 42.26 36.13 -26.46
N GLY A 696 42.25 35.06 -27.25
CA GLY A 696 43.00 34.97 -28.50
C GLY A 696 42.09 35.10 -29.72
N ASP A 697 41.53 33.96 -30.15
CA ASP A 697 40.77 33.85 -31.41
C ASP A 697 39.52 34.74 -31.42
N LEU A 698 38.70 34.68 -30.37
CA LEU A 698 37.46 35.46 -30.29
C LEU A 698 37.75 36.97 -30.19
N ALA A 699 38.75 37.37 -29.40
CA ALA A 699 39.14 38.78 -29.27
C ALA A 699 39.61 39.37 -30.62
N ARG A 700 40.44 38.63 -31.36
CA ARG A 700 40.86 39.02 -32.72
C ARG A 700 39.69 39.13 -33.67
N PHE A 701 38.78 38.16 -33.65
CA PHE A 701 37.59 38.17 -34.50
C PHE A 701 36.66 39.34 -34.15
N ASN A 702 36.47 39.65 -32.86
CA ASN A 702 35.70 40.82 -32.44
C ASN A 702 36.30 42.14 -32.94
N SER A 703 37.63 42.30 -32.91
CA SER A 703 38.29 43.46 -33.51
C SER A 703 38.08 43.54 -35.03
N GLN A 704 38.03 42.40 -35.73
CA GLN A 704 37.71 42.36 -37.17
C GLN A 704 36.27 42.77 -37.45
N LEU A 705 35.31 42.29 -36.64
CA LEU A 705 33.90 42.68 -36.75
C LEU A 705 33.73 44.20 -36.56
N GLU A 706 34.34 44.76 -35.52
CA GLU A 706 34.31 46.20 -35.24
C GLU A 706 34.94 47.00 -36.40
N GLY A 707 36.08 46.55 -36.93
CA GLY A 707 36.74 47.16 -38.09
C GLY A 707 35.89 47.12 -39.37
N ALA A 708 34.95 46.17 -39.46
CA ALA A 708 33.99 46.06 -40.56
C ALA A 708 32.65 46.76 -40.30
N GLY A 709 32.51 47.49 -39.18
CA GLY A 709 31.26 48.16 -38.78
C GLY A 709 30.17 47.20 -38.30
N LEU A 710 30.54 45.96 -37.96
CA LEU A 710 29.65 44.94 -37.41
C LEU A 710 29.74 44.91 -35.88
N LYS A 711 28.71 44.36 -35.22
CA LYS A 711 28.69 44.24 -33.77
C LYS A 711 29.60 43.08 -33.32
N PRO A 712 30.47 43.27 -32.31
CA PRO A 712 31.25 42.18 -31.75
C PRO A 712 30.35 41.14 -31.08
N LEU A 713 30.83 39.90 -31.01
CA LEU A 713 30.16 38.82 -30.28
C LEU A 713 30.34 39.06 -28.78
N THR A 714 29.26 39.45 -28.11
CA THR A 714 29.24 39.64 -26.65
C THR A 714 28.73 38.38 -25.97
N LEU A 715 29.48 37.90 -24.98
CA LEU A 715 28.99 36.90 -24.03
C LEU A 715 28.08 37.62 -23.05
N ALA A 716 26.76 37.54 -23.26
CA ALA A 716 25.83 37.97 -22.23
C ALA A 716 26.10 37.15 -20.95
N ASN A 717 25.90 37.75 -19.77
CA ASN A 717 25.83 36.97 -18.54
C ASN A 717 24.74 35.92 -18.74
N VAL A 718 25.14 34.67 -18.98
CA VAL A 718 24.19 33.56 -19.11
C VAL A 718 23.62 33.34 -17.72
N GLN A 719 22.50 34.00 -17.44
CA GLN A 719 21.72 33.73 -16.26
C GLN A 719 20.91 32.47 -16.54
N PHE A 720 21.27 31.40 -15.85
CA PHE A 720 20.47 30.19 -15.86
C PHE A 720 19.31 30.44 -14.92
N ASP A 721 18.10 30.36 -15.46
CA ASP A 721 16.93 30.18 -14.63
C ASP A 721 17.07 28.82 -13.92
N GLU A 722 17.25 28.86 -12.61
CA GLU A 722 17.36 27.64 -11.78
C GLU A 722 16.11 26.75 -11.94
N GLU A 723 14.97 27.28 -12.41
CA GLU A 723 13.74 26.52 -12.66
C GLU A 723 13.71 25.79 -14.01
N GLN A 724 14.44 26.25 -15.04
CA GLN A 724 14.45 25.65 -16.39
C GLN A 724 15.58 24.62 -16.62
N ALA A 725 16.33 24.29 -15.57
CA ALA A 725 17.55 23.52 -15.58
C ALA A 725 17.38 21.99 -15.79
N ARG A 726 16.41 21.55 -16.59
CA ARG A 726 16.17 20.13 -16.88
C ARG A 726 16.91 19.75 -18.16
N GLY A 727 18.00 18.99 -18.03
CA GLY A 727 18.95 18.61 -19.09
C GLY A 727 18.41 17.75 -20.23
N GLY A 728 17.38 18.23 -20.94
CA GLY A 728 16.80 17.65 -22.16
C GLY A 728 15.43 18.24 -22.50
N ARG A 729 15.02 18.24 -23.78
CA ARG A 729 13.63 18.61 -24.18
C ARG A 729 12.65 17.72 -23.42
N VAL A 730 11.68 18.31 -22.71
CA VAL A 730 10.65 17.64 -21.88
C VAL A 730 9.94 16.48 -22.61
N GLN A 731 9.80 16.57 -23.94
CA GLN A 731 9.22 15.54 -24.78
C GLN A 731 10.02 14.21 -24.83
N THR A 732 11.34 14.24 -24.58
CA THR A 732 12.19 13.04 -24.55
C THR A 732 12.11 12.32 -23.20
N LEU A 733 11.97 13.08 -22.10
CA LEU A 733 11.69 12.55 -20.76
C LEU A 733 10.34 11.81 -20.73
N ALA A 734 9.31 12.36 -21.37
CA ALA A 734 7.98 11.75 -21.41
C ALA A 734 7.93 10.39 -22.11
N ARG A 735 8.87 10.08 -23.03
CA ARG A 735 8.94 8.78 -23.73
C ARG A 735 9.86 7.76 -23.05
N GLY A 736 10.85 8.19 -22.28
CA GLY A 736 11.78 7.32 -21.54
C GLY A 736 11.34 6.96 -20.12
N LEU A 737 10.35 7.67 -19.56
CA LEU A 737 9.75 7.41 -18.24
C LEU A 737 8.67 6.31 -18.24
N ILE A 738 8.52 5.57 -19.34
CA ILE A 738 7.75 4.31 -19.33
C ILE A 738 8.61 3.27 -18.59
N GLY A 739 8.49 3.25 -17.27
CA GLY A 739 9.18 2.30 -16.40
C GLY A 739 9.58 2.82 -15.01
N THR A 740 9.57 4.14 -14.78
CA THR A 740 9.71 4.70 -13.43
C THR A 740 8.42 5.40 -13.03
N ARG A 741 7.77 4.83 -12.01
CA ARG A 741 6.41 5.14 -11.56
C ARG A 741 6.24 6.63 -11.24
N TYR A 742 5.56 7.32 -12.15
CA TYR A 742 4.86 8.56 -11.87
C TYR A 742 3.63 8.23 -10.99
N TYR A 743 3.56 8.79 -9.79
CA TYR A 743 2.50 8.55 -8.79
C TYR A 743 1.26 9.44 -9.00
N GLY A 744 0.92 9.74 -10.24
CA GLY A 744 -0.32 10.42 -10.62
C GLY A 744 -0.93 9.75 -11.84
N SER A 745 -2.26 9.80 -12.00
CA SER A 745 -2.83 9.42 -13.29
C SER A 745 -2.40 10.45 -14.34
N ILE A 746 -2.02 9.98 -15.53
CA ILE A 746 -1.76 10.87 -16.69
C ILE A 746 -3.03 11.68 -17.03
N ALA A 747 -4.22 11.09 -16.81
CA ALA A 747 -5.50 11.79 -16.91
C ALA A 747 -5.62 13.02 -15.98
N ALA A 748 -4.96 13.01 -14.81
CA ALA A 748 -4.95 14.15 -13.90
C ALA A 748 -3.99 15.28 -14.34
N LEU A 749 -3.09 15.05 -15.30
CA LEU A 749 -2.31 16.13 -15.94
C LEU A 749 -3.14 16.82 -17.03
N GLU A 750 -3.97 16.08 -17.76
CA GLU A 750 -4.82 16.62 -18.81
C GLU A 750 -6.06 17.35 -18.26
N GLU A 751 -6.65 16.89 -17.16
CA GLU A 751 -7.78 17.58 -16.49
C GLU A 751 -7.39 18.90 -15.79
N ARG A 752 -6.10 19.16 -15.55
CA ARG A 752 -5.63 20.35 -14.81
C ARG A 752 -5.39 21.58 -15.68
N GLY A 753 -5.40 21.47 -17.01
CA GLY A 753 -5.30 22.64 -17.89
C GLY A 753 -4.05 23.51 -17.68
N GLU A 754 -2.97 22.95 -17.13
CA GLU A 754 -1.70 23.65 -16.90
C GLU A 754 -0.90 23.63 -18.22
N LYS A 755 -1.12 24.65 -19.05
CA LYS A 755 -0.13 25.11 -20.03
C LYS A 755 0.75 26.12 -19.31
N ASP A 756 1.84 25.64 -18.71
CA ASP A 756 3.16 26.28 -18.64
C ASP A 756 4.12 25.42 -17.81
#